data_AF-A0A0R2GX63-F1
#
_entry.id   AF-A0A0R2GX63-F1
#
_cell.length_a   1.000
_cell.length_b   1.000
_cell.length_c   1.000
_cell.angle_alpha   90.00
_cell.angle_beta   90.00
_cell.angle_gamma   90.00
#
_symmetry.space_group_name_H-M   'P 1'
#
loop_
_entity.id
_entity.type
_entity.pdbx_description
1 polymer ?
#
loop_
_entity_poly.entity_id
_entity_poly.type
_entity_poly.pdbx_seq_one_letter_code
_entity_poly.pdbx_strand_id
1 'polypeptide(L)'
;MFRKELTTHFLSVVAFYRKKLSELITGSDLKNELEPLLYDNAKIYLHHSDLNNLIQEDSYTSSLAVVVDTLILRQLMRRFLEGYYGPKAFEVNDIALGVGSGTMDEAIQQAVDINSHLGDEQSFKKLNRKPNPIQEIDLFEDLFNDDEIEQTSNVNIKAGKKEEIAELTKLATEQFRLAYHGDLFAGSVAEVTNKIDARMAEEFPEIIAKLWADTASGNYSFRYQDMPPEALEKQYEESMSKDIQIKLDDENQNPIVFYGDDKKEQKDKGAYYTDQRFVNYMVNQTVNVEFEKRFDAIKAALDNNDSAQIIATLDHLLDLKVADFTAGGGSFLRGAFLKLAGKYELLTTLNLPDDIVKRYPMLAASADGQYQWEKYVLEHMIYGVDIDYKAIIIASLTLTLSSLENHPHDTKLPELIGRTLIHQNTLINAVPYYKREEAFTPLKKDIAKLRQLKQTDFSAFEQLRKELQTKVMKYAGPVAKYAEVLHIEAIELNLPEVFFEADGTLKPHGGMDVIIGNPPWEVWKPNSDEFFGPYDAGYLKLGKQKKLARQKELIAKFPTLDRKWQEENDRNKLGSIFFRSDDAFRYQSWVVGGRKTSADLNLYKVALERFAQLLSGQGRLSVLVPDNLVTDAGSTGLRHMLFEHYQVEEFLSFDNGKGIFPAVHRSYKFAVLTVNSEHPQTDQFKAFFYQQSLDALVNNDRKLTYQLATIRQMDAERLALFEAQSQEELDLYLKLRLRYPALRDTGLLKFGNDFHKTNDSSLFVPYTGAENELLLYEGKTMNQFKLLSPEQFSELSPATPVQAVDLNVQRVKQKVKDRYHEYRIVHRSIGRATDTRTMIATLLPPHKTFTHSLFGQINIEIDLKFKLFALGFLNSYPIDYVLRHMVTTNISQIYVKQLPIPQINDVADADNLVQITKELLLENKGMYPDLDNLVPGDDYRGWQHDDLIAELNARIMLDFDLTREEVVYLMKSFESAKHAKKVKEETQRIIDVYDRLVEERNHD
;
A
#
# COMPACT_ATOMS: atom_id res chain seq x y z
N MET A 1 -21.34 32.03 -0.17
CA MET A 1 -22.08 31.23 -1.17
C MET A 1 -22.22 29.83 -0.60
N PHE A 2 -23.43 29.34 -0.33
CA PHE A 2 -23.64 27.98 0.16
C PHE A 2 -23.27 27.00 -0.96
N ARG A 3 -22.07 26.37 -0.90
CA ARG A 3 -21.78 25.19 -1.73
C ARG A 3 -22.75 24.09 -1.29
N LYS A 4 -23.70 23.72 -2.16
CA LYS A 4 -24.66 22.64 -1.88
C LYS A 4 -24.07 21.34 -2.40
N GLU A 5 -23.71 20.43 -1.49
CA GLU A 5 -23.33 19.06 -1.83
C GLU A 5 -24.58 18.22 -2.12
N LEU A 6 -24.39 17.10 -2.81
CA LEU A 6 -25.42 16.08 -2.98
C LEU A 6 -25.81 15.49 -1.62
N THR A 7 -27.10 15.28 -1.41
CA THR A 7 -27.60 14.80 -0.12
C THR A 7 -27.35 13.29 0.05
N THR A 8 -27.14 12.84 1.29
CA THR A 8 -27.09 11.42 1.64
C THR A 8 -28.37 10.66 1.25
N HIS A 9 -29.49 11.37 1.19
CA HIS A 9 -30.73 10.86 0.66
C HIS A 9 -30.62 10.55 -0.85
N PHE A 10 -30.18 11.51 -1.68
CA PHE A 10 -29.97 11.31 -3.11
C PHE A 10 -29.03 10.13 -3.39
N LEU A 11 -27.92 10.06 -2.66
CA LEU A 11 -26.96 8.95 -2.72
C LEU A 11 -27.62 7.58 -2.50
N SER A 12 -28.51 7.49 -1.52
CA SER A 12 -29.18 6.23 -1.18
C SER A 12 -30.16 5.81 -2.29
N VAL A 13 -30.76 6.77 -3.01
CA VAL A 13 -31.64 6.51 -4.16
C VAL A 13 -30.84 6.07 -5.39
N VAL A 14 -29.70 6.72 -5.68
CA VAL A 14 -28.81 6.28 -6.77
C VAL A 14 -28.32 4.85 -6.54
N ALA A 15 -27.92 4.51 -5.31
CA ALA A 15 -27.53 3.16 -4.93
C ALA A 15 -28.67 2.12 -5.13
N PHE A 16 -29.91 2.52 -4.87
CA PHE A 16 -31.09 1.69 -5.12
C PHE A 16 -31.25 1.39 -6.61
N TYR A 17 -31.13 2.40 -7.45
CA TYR A 17 -31.26 2.22 -8.89
C TYR A 17 -30.12 1.42 -9.50
N ARG A 18 -28.89 1.57 -8.98
CA ARG A 18 -27.77 0.66 -9.31
C ARG A 18 -28.15 -0.79 -9.05
N LYS A 19 -28.59 -1.10 -7.82
CA LYS A 19 -29.06 -2.45 -7.44
C LYS A 19 -30.17 -2.93 -8.37
N LYS A 20 -31.15 -2.07 -8.69
CA LYS A 20 -32.27 -2.41 -9.57
C LYS A 20 -31.89 -2.67 -11.02
N LEU A 21 -30.97 -1.90 -11.59
CA LEU A 21 -30.46 -2.14 -12.93
C LEU A 21 -29.70 -3.48 -12.97
N SER A 22 -28.93 -3.82 -11.94
CA SER A 22 -28.29 -5.14 -11.85
C SER A 22 -29.30 -6.28 -11.74
N GLU A 23 -30.35 -6.13 -10.93
CA GLU A 23 -31.46 -7.10 -10.85
C GLU A 23 -32.11 -7.29 -12.23
N LEU A 24 -32.45 -6.19 -12.92
CA LEU A 24 -33.10 -6.20 -14.22
C LEU A 24 -32.23 -6.83 -15.31
N ILE A 25 -30.98 -6.38 -15.46
CA ILE A 25 -30.09 -6.88 -16.52
C ILE A 25 -29.84 -8.37 -16.31
N THR A 26 -29.59 -8.79 -15.06
CA THR A 26 -29.30 -10.19 -14.74
C THR A 26 -30.55 -11.08 -14.88
N GLY A 27 -31.73 -10.57 -14.53
CA GLY A 27 -33.00 -11.30 -14.59
C GLY A 27 -33.69 -11.34 -15.96
N SER A 28 -33.19 -10.61 -16.96
CA SER A 28 -33.79 -10.51 -18.30
C SER A 28 -32.82 -10.94 -19.41
N ASP A 29 -33.26 -10.88 -20.67
CA ASP A 29 -32.40 -11.14 -21.83
C ASP A 29 -31.41 -10.01 -22.14
N LEU A 30 -31.43 -8.91 -21.39
CA LEU A 30 -30.44 -7.84 -21.48
C LEU A 30 -29.04 -8.35 -21.12
N LYS A 31 -28.90 -9.35 -20.23
CA LYS A 31 -27.61 -9.98 -19.90
C LYS A 31 -26.84 -10.48 -21.13
N ASN A 32 -27.55 -10.85 -22.20
CA ASN A 32 -26.93 -11.39 -23.41
C ASN A 32 -26.09 -10.32 -24.14
N GLU A 33 -26.43 -9.03 -23.99
CA GLU A 33 -25.65 -7.93 -24.57
C GLU A 33 -24.26 -7.79 -23.92
N LEU A 34 -24.05 -8.36 -22.72
CA LEU A 34 -22.75 -8.31 -22.03
C LEU A 34 -21.71 -9.25 -22.66
N GLU A 35 -22.13 -10.21 -23.51
CA GLU A 35 -21.26 -11.23 -24.12
C GLU A 35 -19.91 -10.70 -24.64
N PRO A 36 -19.82 -9.54 -25.34
CA PRO A 36 -18.55 -9.02 -25.86
C PRO A 36 -17.52 -8.66 -24.78
N LEU A 37 -17.95 -8.44 -23.54
CA LEU A 37 -17.10 -8.10 -22.40
C LEU A 37 -16.71 -9.33 -21.56
N LEU A 38 -17.30 -10.50 -21.83
CA LEU A 38 -17.12 -11.70 -21.00
C LEU A 38 -15.91 -12.54 -21.44
N TYR A 39 -15.31 -13.23 -20.47
CA TYR A 39 -14.32 -14.27 -20.73
C TYR A 39 -15.00 -15.57 -21.16
N ASP A 40 -14.24 -16.48 -21.77
CA ASP A 40 -14.76 -17.68 -22.40
C ASP A 40 -15.62 -18.55 -21.46
N ASN A 41 -15.25 -18.69 -20.19
CA ASN A 41 -16.04 -19.44 -19.21
C ASN A 41 -17.42 -18.81 -18.97
N ALA A 42 -17.47 -17.49 -18.80
CA ALA A 42 -18.72 -16.78 -18.60
C ALA A 42 -19.59 -16.79 -19.86
N LYS A 43 -18.99 -16.70 -21.06
CA LYS A 43 -19.72 -16.89 -22.33
C LYS A 43 -20.37 -18.26 -22.41
N ILE A 44 -19.66 -19.33 -22.02
CA ILE A 44 -20.22 -20.68 -21.99
C ILE A 44 -21.47 -20.70 -21.10
N TYR A 45 -21.40 -20.18 -19.87
CA TYR A 45 -22.58 -20.18 -18.98
C TYR A 45 -23.72 -19.29 -19.50
N LEU A 46 -23.40 -18.15 -20.11
CA LEU A 46 -24.37 -17.26 -20.73
C LEU A 46 -25.13 -17.97 -21.87
N HIS A 47 -24.42 -18.65 -22.79
CA HIS A 47 -25.05 -19.37 -23.90
C HIS A 47 -25.88 -20.60 -23.49
N HIS A 48 -25.58 -21.19 -22.34
CA HIS A 48 -26.35 -22.31 -21.79
C HIS A 48 -27.48 -21.87 -20.86
N SER A 49 -27.71 -20.55 -20.72
CA SER A 49 -28.66 -19.97 -19.76
C SER A 49 -28.46 -20.47 -18.32
N ASP A 50 -27.21 -20.74 -17.94
CA ASP A 50 -26.85 -21.20 -16.60
C ASP A 50 -26.56 -20.02 -15.68
N LEU A 51 -27.63 -19.37 -15.23
CA LEU A 51 -27.55 -18.15 -14.43
C LEU A 51 -26.74 -18.35 -13.14
N ASN A 52 -26.89 -19.50 -12.48
CA ASN A 52 -26.23 -19.79 -11.20
C ASN A 52 -24.72 -19.84 -11.33
N ASN A 53 -24.18 -20.43 -12.40
CA ASN A 53 -22.74 -20.42 -12.63
C ASN A 53 -22.26 -19.10 -13.23
N LEU A 54 -23.06 -18.45 -14.07
CA LEU A 54 -22.74 -17.15 -14.68
C LEU A 54 -22.46 -16.06 -13.63
N ILE A 55 -23.34 -15.90 -12.63
CA ILE A 55 -23.18 -14.86 -11.59
C ILE A 55 -21.97 -15.10 -10.67
N GLN A 56 -21.36 -16.28 -10.74
CA GLN A 56 -20.16 -16.61 -9.97
C GLN A 56 -18.87 -16.37 -10.78
N GLU A 57 -18.95 -15.97 -12.05
CA GLU A 57 -17.78 -15.63 -12.85
C GLU A 57 -17.41 -14.16 -12.68
N ASP A 58 -16.15 -13.90 -12.30
CA ASP A 58 -15.64 -12.54 -12.04
C ASP A 58 -15.83 -11.61 -13.24
N SER A 59 -15.68 -12.11 -14.47
CA SER A 59 -15.88 -11.29 -15.67
C SER A 59 -17.31 -10.83 -15.85
N TYR A 60 -18.30 -11.63 -15.43
CA TYR A 60 -19.71 -11.26 -15.52
C TYR A 60 -20.06 -10.17 -14.51
N THR A 61 -19.72 -10.39 -13.24
CA THR A 61 -20.02 -9.42 -12.17
C THR A 61 -19.30 -8.09 -12.40
N SER A 62 -18.04 -8.12 -12.83
CA SER A 62 -17.27 -6.92 -13.15
C SER A 62 -17.85 -6.16 -14.36
N SER A 63 -18.16 -6.88 -15.45
CA SER A 63 -18.74 -6.26 -16.66
C SER A 63 -20.11 -5.65 -16.40
N LEU A 64 -20.98 -6.38 -15.69
CA LEU A 64 -22.30 -5.89 -15.30
C LEU A 64 -22.19 -4.61 -14.46
N ALA A 65 -21.33 -4.62 -13.45
CA ALA A 65 -21.19 -3.49 -12.56
C ALA A 65 -20.70 -2.24 -13.32
N VAL A 66 -19.68 -2.39 -14.18
CA VAL A 66 -19.16 -1.31 -15.04
C VAL A 66 -20.24 -0.75 -15.99
N VAL A 67 -21.07 -1.61 -16.59
CA VAL A 67 -22.16 -1.18 -17.49
C VAL A 67 -23.24 -0.43 -16.72
N VAL A 68 -23.68 -0.95 -15.57
CA VAL A 68 -24.67 -0.29 -14.70
C VAL A 68 -24.17 1.07 -14.24
N ASP A 69 -22.90 1.14 -13.87
CA ASP A 69 -22.24 2.37 -13.48
C ASP A 69 -22.17 3.39 -14.62
N THR A 70 -21.91 2.93 -15.84
CA THR A 70 -21.91 3.77 -17.05
C THR A 70 -23.32 4.32 -17.35
N LEU A 71 -24.38 3.50 -17.21
CA LEU A 71 -25.78 3.96 -17.39
C LEU A 71 -26.13 5.07 -16.40
N ILE A 72 -25.83 4.85 -15.12
CA ILE A 72 -26.09 5.83 -14.06
C ILE A 72 -25.26 7.10 -14.28
N LEU A 73 -23.98 6.98 -14.63
CA LEU A 73 -23.12 8.13 -14.91
C LEU A 73 -23.63 8.96 -16.08
N ARG A 74 -24.06 8.34 -17.18
CA ARG A 74 -24.63 9.07 -18.32
C ARG A 74 -25.84 9.90 -17.91
N GLN A 75 -26.74 9.31 -17.12
CA GLN A 75 -27.92 10.01 -16.63
C GLN A 75 -27.53 11.19 -15.72
N LEU A 76 -26.68 10.96 -14.73
CA LEU A 76 -26.25 11.99 -13.78
C LEU A 76 -25.48 13.12 -14.48
N MET A 77 -24.57 12.76 -15.40
CA MET A 77 -23.81 13.72 -16.19
C MET A 77 -24.70 14.57 -17.07
N ARG A 78 -25.71 13.96 -17.71
CA ARG A 78 -26.68 14.73 -18.48
C ARG A 78 -27.41 15.74 -17.61
N ARG A 79 -27.93 15.33 -16.45
CA ARG A 79 -28.61 16.23 -15.51
C ARG A 79 -27.71 17.37 -15.04
N PHE A 80 -26.46 17.04 -14.74
CA PHE A 80 -25.46 18.01 -14.32
C PHE A 80 -25.20 19.03 -15.44
N LEU A 81 -24.89 18.58 -16.65
CA LEU A 81 -24.57 19.43 -17.79
C LEU A 81 -25.78 20.25 -18.27
N GLU A 82 -27.00 19.69 -18.28
CA GLU A 82 -28.24 20.44 -18.54
C GLU A 82 -28.45 21.56 -17.51
N GLY A 83 -28.13 21.31 -16.24
CA GLY A 83 -28.17 22.32 -15.18
C GLY A 83 -27.04 23.36 -15.28
N TYR A 84 -25.84 22.93 -15.67
CA TYR A 84 -24.63 23.75 -15.70
C TYR A 84 -24.58 24.68 -16.92
N TYR A 85 -24.84 24.14 -18.12
CA TYR A 85 -24.82 24.89 -19.37
C TYR A 85 -26.21 25.37 -19.83
N GLY A 86 -27.27 24.86 -19.21
CA GLY A 86 -28.65 25.12 -19.61
C GLY A 86 -29.15 24.17 -20.72
N PRO A 87 -30.47 24.08 -20.93
CA PRO A 87 -31.09 23.09 -21.82
C PRO A 87 -30.70 23.28 -23.30
N LYS A 88 -30.42 24.52 -23.72
CA LYS A 88 -30.07 24.83 -25.11
C LYS A 88 -28.73 24.25 -25.55
N ALA A 89 -27.83 23.96 -24.63
CA ALA A 89 -26.51 23.42 -24.94
C ALA A 89 -26.56 21.98 -25.53
N PHE A 90 -27.75 21.36 -25.53
CA PHE A 90 -27.97 20.06 -26.14
C PHE A 90 -28.68 20.16 -27.50
N GLU A 91 -29.08 21.32 -28.00
CA GLU A 91 -29.75 21.45 -29.31
C GLU A 91 -28.75 21.16 -30.46
N VAL A 92 -28.74 19.92 -31.00
CA VAL A 92 -27.81 19.50 -32.08
C VAL A 92 -28.57 19.07 -33.34
N ASN A 93 -28.25 19.68 -34.49
CA ASN A 93 -28.60 19.21 -35.85
C ASN A 93 -30.06 18.70 -36.03
N ASP A 94 -31.07 19.53 -35.76
CA ASP A 94 -32.50 19.19 -35.91
C ASP A 94 -33.01 18.02 -35.03
N ILE A 95 -32.17 17.43 -34.16
CA ILE A 95 -32.53 16.44 -33.16
C ILE A 95 -33.04 17.19 -31.92
N ALA A 96 -34.26 17.72 -32.00
CA ALA A 96 -34.99 18.20 -30.84
C ALA A 96 -35.69 17.01 -30.16
N LEU A 97 -35.82 17.03 -28.83
CA LEU A 97 -36.57 16.01 -28.04
C LEU A 97 -38.09 15.98 -28.35
N GLY A 98 -38.55 16.47 -29.50
CA GLY A 98 -39.97 16.57 -29.86
C GLY A 98 -40.76 17.59 -29.02
N VAL A 99 -40.13 18.26 -28.06
CA VAL A 99 -40.76 19.12 -27.05
C VAL A 99 -39.96 20.41 -26.82
N GLY A 100 -39.97 21.34 -27.78
CA GLY A 100 -39.38 22.68 -27.59
C GLY A 100 -37.93 22.70 -27.09
N SER A 101 -37.51 23.81 -26.47
CA SER A 101 -36.18 24.03 -25.88
C SER A 101 -36.05 23.49 -24.44
N GLY A 102 -36.72 22.37 -24.13
CA GLY A 102 -36.90 21.85 -22.77
C GLY A 102 -35.86 20.82 -22.32
N THR A 103 -35.88 20.42 -21.04
CA THR A 103 -34.99 19.38 -20.46
C THR A 103 -35.54 17.97 -20.66
N MET A 104 -34.70 16.94 -20.44
CA MET A 104 -35.18 15.54 -20.44
C MET A 104 -36.24 15.28 -19.37
N ASP A 105 -36.18 15.97 -18.23
CA ASP A 105 -37.22 15.92 -17.19
C ASP A 105 -38.58 16.38 -17.74
N GLU A 106 -38.60 17.49 -18.49
CA GLU A 106 -39.83 18.03 -19.08
C GLU A 106 -40.40 17.11 -20.15
N ALA A 107 -39.54 16.50 -20.98
CA ALA A 107 -39.96 15.56 -22.00
C ALA A 107 -40.58 14.28 -21.39
N ILE A 108 -39.96 13.72 -20.35
CA ILE A 108 -40.51 12.56 -19.63
C ILE A 108 -41.86 12.90 -19.00
N GLN A 109 -42.01 14.05 -18.33
CA GLN A 109 -43.28 14.49 -17.75
C GLN A 109 -44.43 14.62 -18.77
N GLN A 110 -44.14 14.74 -20.06
CA GLN A 110 -45.17 14.73 -21.10
C GLN A 110 -45.65 13.32 -21.44
N ALA A 111 -44.77 12.32 -21.39
CA ALA A 111 -45.09 10.92 -21.69
C ALA A 111 -45.66 10.15 -20.49
N VAL A 112 -45.36 10.57 -19.25
CA VAL A 112 -45.78 9.88 -18.02
C VAL A 112 -46.56 10.77 -17.05
N ASP A 113 -47.48 10.18 -16.29
CA ASP A 113 -48.10 10.79 -15.12
C ASP A 113 -47.30 10.38 -13.87
N ILE A 114 -46.67 11.36 -13.22
CA ILE A 114 -45.80 11.15 -12.06
C ILE A 114 -46.52 11.60 -10.79
N ASN A 115 -46.78 10.67 -9.89
CA ASN A 115 -47.16 10.99 -8.52
C ASN A 115 -45.91 10.88 -7.62
N SER A 116 -45.26 12.02 -7.39
CA SER A 116 -44.01 12.08 -6.63
C SER A 116 -44.24 11.70 -5.16
N HIS A 117 -43.79 10.51 -4.79
CA HIS A 117 -43.80 10.01 -3.42
C HIS A 117 -42.49 9.27 -3.18
N LEU A 118 -41.50 10.00 -2.66
CA LEU A 118 -40.18 9.46 -2.38
C LEU A 118 -40.04 9.21 -0.87
N GLY A 119 -39.67 7.99 -0.49
CA GLY A 119 -39.35 7.61 0.88
C GLY A 119 -38.16 8.41 1.43
N ASP A 120 -37.86 8.25 2.73
CA ASP A 120 -36.72 8.93 3.35
C ASP A 120 -35.38 8.18 3.17
N GLU A 121 -34.28 8.80 3.62
CA GLU A 121 -32.95 8.20 3.55
C GLU A 121 -32.85 6.82 4.23
N GLN A 122 -33.55 6.60 5.35
CA GLN A 122 -33.48 5.34 6.09
C GLN A 122 -34.25 4.23 5.37
N SER A 123 -35.39 4.56 4.76
CA SER A 123 -36.13 3.64 3.89
C SER A 123 -35.26 3.13 2.74
N PHE A 124 -34.61 4.01 1.99
CA PHE A 124 -33.72 3.60 0.90
C PHE A 124 -32.52 2.79 1.39
N LYS A 125 -31.91 3.16 2.52
CA LYS A 125 -30.84 2.34 3.13
C LYS A 125 -31.31 0.93 3.49
N LYS A 126 -32.57 0.76 3.89
CA LYS A 126 -33.16 -0.55 4.17
C LYS A 126 -33.39 -1.35 2.88
N LEU A 127 -33.93 -0.72 1.83
CA LEU A 127 -34.14 -1.34 0.51
C LEU A 127 -32.83 -1.80 -0.12
N ASN A 128 -31.78 -0.98 -0.03
CA ASN A 128 -30.44 -1.29 -0.54
C ASN A 128 -29.84 -2.55 0.09
N ARG A 129 -30.08 -2.74 1.40
CA ARG A 129 -29.58 -3.90 2.16
C ARG A 129 -30.47 -5.14 2.05
N LYS A 130 -31.69 -5.01 1.54
CA LYS A 130 -32.64 -6.12 1.42
C LYS A 130 -32.19 -7.03 0.26
N PRO A 131 -31.86 -8.31 0.51
CA PRO A 131 -31.55 -9.24 -0.56
C PRO A 131 -32.82 -9.53 -1.36
N ASN A 132 -32.75 -9.33 -2.67
CA ASN A 132 -33.84 -9.65 -3.60
C ASN A 132 -33.42 -10.83 -4.47
N PRO A 133 -34.21 -11.91 -4.55
CA PRO A 133 -33.94 -13.01 -5.48
C PRO A 133 -34.11 -12.55 -6.92
N ILE A 134 -33.16 -12.91 -7.77
CA ILE A 134 -33.26 -12.76 -9.22
C ILE A 134 -34.09 -13.95 -9.71
N GLN A 135 -35.24 -13.64 -10.30
CA GLN A 135 -36.06 -14.58 -11.04
C GLN A 135 -35.98 -14.19 -12.52
N GLU A 136 -36.18 -15.13 -13.45
CA GLU A 136 -36.38 -14.76 -14.85
C GLU A 136 -37.61 -13.86 -14.91
N ILE A 137 -37.41 -12.60 -15.28
CA ILE A 137 -38.46 -11.60 -15.30
C ILE A 137 -39.32 -11.88 -16.53
N ASP A 138 -40.59 -12.26 -16.33
CA ASP A 138 -41.58 -12.27 -17.40
C ASP A 138 -41.93 -10.82 -17.78
N LEU A 139 -42.22 -10.56 -19.06
CA LEU A 139 -42.62 -9.24 -19.58
C LEU A 139 -43.89 -8.66 -18.91
N PHE A 140 -44.57 -9.46 -18.09
CA PHE A 140 -45.84 -9.17 -17.44
C PHE A 140 -45.78 -9.15 -15.89
N GLU A 141 -44.61 -9.32 -15.26
CA GLU A 141 -44.45 -9.24 -13.79
C GLU A 141 -44.08 -7.83 -13.28
N ASP A 142 -44.38 -7.56 -12.00
CA ASP A 142 -44.09 -6.27 -11.34
C ASP A 142 -42.57 -6.07 -11.13
N LEU A 143 -41.94 -5.23 -11.96
CA LEU A 143 -40.52 -4.79 -11.87
C LEU A 143 -40.08 -4.32 -10.47
N PHE A 144 -41.04 -3.85 -9.66
CA PHE A 144 -40.84 -3.36 -8.30
C PHE A 144 -41.73 -4.15 -7.36
N ASN A 145 -41.19 -4.61 -6.23
CA ASN A 145 -42.02 -5.23 -5.20
C ASN A 145 -42.79 -4.19 -4.37
N ASP A 146 -43.78 -4.63 -3.58
CA ASP A 146 -44.65 -3.75 -2.78
C ASP A 146 -43.86 -2.75 -1.90
N ASP A 147 -42.80 -3.21 -1.22
CA ASP A 147 -41.96 -2.34 -0.38
C ASP A 147 -41.24 -1.27 -1.21
N GLU A 148 -40.87 -1.58 -2.45
CA GLU A 148 -40.18 -0.64 -3.33
C GLU A 148 -41.16 0.34 -3.94
N ILE A 149 -42.35 -0.11 -4.36
CA ILE A 149 -43.43 0.73 -4.85
C ILE A 149 -43.84 1.77 -3.79
N GLU A 150 -43.88 1.38 -2.51
CA GLU A 150 -44.22 2.31 -1.41
C GLU A 150 -43.20 3.44 -1.26
N GLN A 151 -41.92 3.21 -1.56
CA GLN A 151 -40.85 4.18 -1.30
C GLN A 151 -40.39 4.97 -2.53
N THR A 152 -40.90 4.64 -3.71
CA THR A 152 -40.48 5.23 -4.99
C THR A 152 -41.67 5.90 -5.68
N SER A 153 -41.40 6.87 -6.57
CA SER A 153 -42.50 7.60 -7.23
C SER A 153 -43.35 6.65 -8.07
N ASN A 154 -44.67 6.86 -8.05
CA ASN A 154 -45.57 6.10 -8.91
C ASN A 154 -45.62 6.77 -10.28
N VAL A 155 -45.22 6.02 -11.31
CA VAL A 155 -45.10 6.51 -12.68
C VAL A 155 -46.01 5.67 -13.57
N ASN A 156 -47.02 6.32 -14.15
CA ASN A 156 -47.93 5.68 -15.10
C ASN A 156 -47.67 6.23 -16.51
N ILE A 157 -47.29 5.36 -17.43
CA ILE A 157 -47.10 5.75 -18.83
C ILE A 157 -48.47 6.06 -19.44
N LYS A 158 -48.62 7.23 -20.07
CA LYS A 158 -49.88 7.64 -20.70
C LYS A 158 -50.20 6.69 -21.88
N ALA A 159 -51.49 6.47 -22.14
CA ALA A 159 -51.92 5.55 -23.17
C ALA A 159 -51.30 5.90 -24.55
N GLY A 160 -50.67 4.92 -25.20
CA GLY A 160 -50.00 5.09 -26.50
C GLY A 160 -48.64 5.80 -26.46
N LYS A 161 -48.08 6.08 -25.28
CA LYS A 161 -46.80 6.78 -25.10
C LYS A 161 -45.61 5.87 -24.78
N LYS A 162 -45.79 4.53 -24.79
CA LYS A 162 -44.71 3.57 -24.49
C LYS A 162 -43.54 3.70 -25.48
N GLU A 163 -43.86 3.71 -26.78
CA GLU A 163 -42.89 3.88 -27.87
C GLU A 163 -42.21 5.27 -27.84
N GLU A 164 -42.90 6.29 -27.31
CA GLU A 164 -42.37 7.64 -27.18
C GLU A 164 -41.24 7.72 -26.14
N ILE A 165 -41.29 6.94 -25.05
CA ILE A 165 -40.19 6.91 -24.06
C ILE A 165 -38.92 6.28 -24.65
N ALA A 166 -39.08 5.22 -25.47
CA ALA A 166 -37.98 4.60 -26.17
C ALA A 166 -37.35 5.57 -27.19
N GLU A 167 -38.17 6.24 -28.00
CA GLU A 167 -37.74 7.27 -28.95
C GLU A 167 -37.05 8.44 -28.23
N LEU A 168 -37.62 8.94 -27.13
CA LEU A 168 -37.03 10.01 -26.31
C LEU A 168 -35.67 9.61 -25.75
N THR A 169 -35.54 8.40 -25.19
CA THR A 169 -34.28 7.90 -24.62
C THR A 169 -33.22 7.77 -25.70
N LYS A 170 -33.58 7.25 -26.88
CA LYS A 170 -32.68 7.14 -28.02
C LYS A 170 -32.20 8.51 -28.52
N LEU A 171 -33.13 9.45 -28.74
CA LEU A 171 -32.80 10.82 -29.16
C LEU A 171 -31.96 11.53 -28.10
N ALA A 172 -32.29 11.36 -26.83
CA ALA A 172 -31.55 11.89 -25.70
C ALA A 172 -30.09 11.39 -25.70
N THR A 173 -29.89 10.07 -25.78
CA THR A 173 -28.57 9.45 -25.79
C THR A 173 -27.74 9.93 -27.00
N GLU A 174 -28.35 10.03 -28.18
CA GLU A 174 -27.68 10.53 -29.38
C GLU A 174 -27.34 12.02 -29.28
N GLN A 175 -28.25 12.84 -28.77
CA GLN A 175 -28.06 14.27 -28.52
C GLN A 175 -26.88 14.50 -27.56
N PHE A 176 -26.83 13.74 -26.46
CA PHE A 176 -25.75 13.84 -25.49
C PHE A 176 -24.41 13.40 -26.11
N ARG A 177 -24.42 12.31 -26.87
CA ARG A 177 -23.24 11.82 -27.61
C ARG A 177 -22.72 12.83 -28.62
N LEU A 178 -23.61 13.52 -29.35
CA LEU A 178 -23.21 14.50 -30.37
C LEU A 178 -22.73 15.81 -29.76
N ALA A 179 -23.42 16.32 -28.73
CA ALA A 179 -23.09 17.58 -28.08
C ALA A 179 -21.79 17.46 -27.26
N TYR A 180 -21.64 16.39 -26.47
CA TYR A 180 -20.57 16.30 -25.48
C TYR A 180 -19.61 15.13 -25.71
N HIS A 181 -20.05 14.04 -26.35
CA HIS A 181 -19.19 12.86 -26.60
C HIS A 181 -18.43 12.37 -25.34
N GLY A 182 -17.17 11.93 -25.48
CA GLY A 182 -16.30 11.53 -24.39
C GLY A 182 -16.34 10.03 -24.05
N ASP A 183 -15.58 9.65 -23.02
CA ASP A 183 -15.31 8.25 -22.66
C ASP A 183 -16.55 7.46 -22.21
N LEU A 184 -17.62 8.14 -21.78
CA LEU A 184 -18.89 7.47 -21.49
C LEU A 184 -19.58 6.91 -22.76
N PHE A 185 -19.15 7.33 -23.96
CA PHE A 185 -19.74 6.94 -25.24
C PHE A 185 -18.75 6.26 -26.21
N ALA A 186 -17.49 6.10 -25.82
CA ALA A 186 -16.44 5.49 -26.62
C ALA A 186 -15.96 4.16 -26.02
N GLY A 187 -15.55 3.21 -26.88
CA GLY A 187 -15.01 1.91 -26.47
C GLY A 187 -16.05 0.80 -26.29
N SER A 188 -15.57 -0.41 -26.01
CA SER A 188 -16.39 -1.64 -25.98
C SER A 188 -17.46 -1.63 -24.88
N VAL A 189 -17.14 -1.07 -23.71
CA VAL A 189 -18.11 -0.92 -22.62
C VAL A 189 -19.24 0.02 -23.04
N ALA A 190 -18.92 1.14 -23.68
CA ALA A 190 -19.93 2.08 -24.15
C ALA A 190 -20.81 1.48 -25.25
N GLU A 191 -20.25 0.67 -26.16
CA GLU A 191 -21.02 -0.05 -27.18
C GLU A 191 -22.05 -1.01 -26.57
N VAL A 192 -21.63 -1.82 -25.60
CA VAL A 192 -22.53 -2.72 -24.87
C VAL A 192 -23.57 -1.94 -24.07
N THR A 193 -23.14 -0.86 -23.41
CA THR A 193 -24.04 0.02 -22.65
C THR A 193 -25.09 0.65 -23.56
N ASN A 194 -24.74 1.07 -24.77
CA ASN A 194 -25.70 1.63 -25.75
C ASN A 194 -26.79 0.62 -26.14
N LYS A 195 -26.42 -0.65 -26.33
CA LYS A 195 -27.39 -1.70 -26.68
C LYS A 195 -28.34 -1.98 -25.52
N ILE A 196 -27.80 -2.08 -24.31
CA ILE A 196 -28.59 -2.32 -23.09
C ILE A 196 -29.52 -1.14 -22.83
N ASP A 197 -29.04 0.11 -22.93
CA ASP A 197 -29.84 1.33 -22.74
C ASP A 197 -31.02 1.39 -23.74
N ALA A 198 -30.75 1.12 -25.02
CA ALA A 198 -31.77 1.09 -26.06
C ALA A 198 -32.83 0.00 -25.83
N ARG A 199 -32.40 -1.24 -25.58
CA ARG A 199 -33.32 -2.37 -25.33
C ARG A 199 -34.11 -2.17 -24.03
N MET A 200 -33.48 -1.64 -22.98
CA MET A 200 -34.14 -1.34 -21.73
C MET A 200 -35.23 -0.27 -21.91
N ALA A 201 -35.00 0.76 -22.74
CA ALA A 201 -36.01 1.77 -23.03
C ALA A 201 -37.20 1.23 -23.84
N GLU A 202 -36.98 0.23 -24.70
CA GLU A 202 -38.03 -0.44 -25.47
C GLU A 202 -38.84 -1.45 -24.63
N GLU A 203 -38.13 -2.32 -23.92
CA GLU A 203 -38.71 -3.46 -23.18
C GLU A 203 -39.29 -3.03 -21.83
N PHE A 204 -38.60 -2.12 -21.12
CA PHE A 204 -38.89 -1.72 -19.72
C PHE A 204 -38.94 -0.19 -19.50
N PRO A 205 -39.72 0.59 -20.27
CA PRO A 205 -39.73 2.06 -20.16
C PRO A 205 -40.16 2.60 -18.78
N GLU A 206 -40.84 1.78 -17.97
CA GLU A 206 -41.23 2.12 -16.60
C GLU A 206 -39.99 2.36 -15.72
N ILE A 207 -38.92 1.55 -15.87
CA ILE A 207 -37.70 1.74 -15.06
C ILE A 207 -36.98 3.02 -15.43
N ILE A 208 -36.95 3.38 -16.72
CA ILE A 208 -36.34 4.61 -17.22
C ILE A 208 -37.08 5.81 -16.64
N ALA A 209 -38.41 5.84 -16.80
CA ALA A 209 -39.20 6.96 -16.35
C ALA A 209 -39.13 7.15 -14.82
N LYS A 210 -39.09 6.05 -14.06
CA LYS A 210 -38.98 6.09 -12.60
C LYS A 210 -37.60 6.52 -12.10
N LEU A 211 -36.54 6.01 -12.74
CA LEU A 211 -35.16 6.44 -12.51
C LEU A 211 -35.00 7.95 -12.73
N TRP A 212 -35.62 8.51 -13.78
CA TRP A 212 -35.65 9.96 -13.98
C TRP A 212 -36.50 10.67 -12.92
N ALA A 213 -37.74 10.22 -12.67
CA ALA A 213 -38.63 10.86 -11.70
C ALA A 213 -38.03 10.96 -10.29
N ASP A 214 -37.44 9.88 -9.80
CA ASP A 214 -36.92 9.81 -8.43
C ASP A 214 -35.62 10.61 -8.26
N THR A 215 -34.77 10.67 -9.29
CA THR A 215 -33.50 11.43 -9.25
C THR A 215 -33.64 12.91 -9.60
N ALA A 216 -34.86 13.40 -9.82
CA ALA A 216 -35.11 14.81 -10.11
C ALA A 216 -34.72 15.71 -8.91
N SER A 217 -34.04 16.82 -9.20
CA SER A 217 -33.53 17.72 -8.14
C SER A 217 -34.62 18.28 -7.21
N GLY A 218 -35.87 18.37 -7.67
CA GLY A 218 -37.03 18.80 -6.87
C GLY A 218 -37.31 17.92 -5.65
N ASN A 219 -36.83 16.67 -5.64
CA ASN A 219 -36.98 15.75 -4.51
C ASN A 219 -35.95 15.99 -3.39
N TYR A 220 -34.98 16.89 -3.61
CA TYR A 220 -33.80 17.02 -2.74
C TYR A 220 -33.47 18.49 -2.42
N SER A 221 -32.65 18.69 -1.39
CA SER A 221 -32.23 20.03 -0.95
C SER A 221 -31.04 20.60 -1.73
N PHE A 222 -30.92 20.30 -3.04
CA PHE A 222 -29.89 20.85 -3.93
C PHE A 222 -30.45 21.16 -5.33
N ARG A 223 -29.71 21.92 -6.12
CA ARG A 223 -30.00 22.16 -7.54
C ARG A 223 -28.74 21.88 -8.35
N TYR A 224 -28.86 21.17 -9.47
CA TYR A 224 -27.70 20.84 -10.33
C TYR A 224 -26.99 22.11 -10.84
N GLN A 225 -27.74 23.17 -11.15
CA GLN A 225 -27.19 24.46 -11.60
C GLN A 225 -26.31 25.19 -10.55
N ASP A 226 -26.44 24.87 -9.27
CA ASP A 226 -25.62 25.46 -8.20
C ASP A 226 -24.44 24.55 -7.81
N MET A 227 -24.33 23.39 -8.48
CA MET A 227 -23.39 22.35 -8.12
C MET A 227 -22.05 22.62 -8.81
N PRO A 228 -20.95 22.70 -8.06
CA PRO A 228 -19.63 22.77 -8.67
C PRO A 228 -19.26 21.40 -9.27
N PRO A 229 -18.52 21.32 -10.38
CA PRO A 229 -18.16 20.05 -11.04
C PRO A 229 -17.59 19.00 -10.08
N GLU A 230 -16.82 19.41 -9.09
CA GLU A 230 -16.16 18.53 -8.11
C GLU A 230 -17.15 17.80 -7.17
N ALA A 231 -18.38 18.28 -7.03
CA ALA A 231 -19.37 17.63 -6.17
C ALA A 231 -19.85 16.30 -6.76
N LEU A 232 -19.93 16.19 -8.08
CA LEU A 232 -20.28 14.95 -8.76
C LEU A 232 -19.14 13.92 -8.65
N GLU A 233 -17.89 14.38 -8.72
CA GLU A 233 -16.68 13.57 -8.53
C GLU A 233 -16.70 12.90 -7.14
N LYS A 234 -16.73 13.72 -6.07
CA LYS A 234 -16.69 13.27 -4.68
C LYS A 234 -17.83 12.30 -4.37
N GLN A 235 -19.02 12.59 -4.90
CA GLN A 235 -20.19 11.73 -4.74
C GLN A 235 -19.99 10.34 -5.35
N TYR A 236 -19.44 10.30 -6.56
CA TYR A 236 -19.27 9.05 -7.28
C TYR A 236 -18.15 8.20 -6.68
N GLU A 237 -17.02 8.80 -6.30
CA GLU A 237 -15.96 8.13 -5.53
C GLU A 237 -16.50 7.57 -4.19
N GLU A 238 -17.34 8.31 -3.47
CA GLU A 238 -17.97 7.82 -2.23
C GLU A 238 -18.93 6.65 -2.50
N SER A 239 -19.66 6.66 -3.63
CA SER A 239 -20.61 5.61 -4.00
C SER A 239 -19.92 4.28 -4.36
N MET A 240 -18.68 4.33 -4.85
CA MET A 240 -17.83 3.18 -5.13
C MET A 240 -17.36 2.46 -3.87
N SER A 241 -17.42 3.09 -2.70
CA SER A 241 -17.06 2.44 -1.43
C SER A 241 -18.05 1.35 -0.98
N LYS A 242 -19.11 1.14 -1.77
CA LYS A 242 -20.18 0.15 -1.60
C LYS A 242 -20.58 -0.36 -2.97
N ASP A 243 -20.33 -1.63 -3.23
CA ASP A 243 -20.65 -2.22 -4.52
C ASP A 243 -21.91 -3.10 -4.51
N ILE A 244 -22.41 -3.35 -5.71
CA ILE A 244 -23.51 -4.29 -5.94
C ILE A 244 -22.95 -5.71 -5.85
N GLN A 245 -23.44 -6.50 -4.90
CA GLN A 245 -23.05 -7.90 -4.76
C GLN A 245 -24.13 -8.80 -5.33
N ILE A 246 -23.70 -9.67 -6.25
CA ILE A 246 -24.52 -10.77 -6.76
C ILE A 246 -23.94 -12.08 -6.24
N LYS A 247 -24.75 -12.84 -5.51
CA LYS A 247 -24.34 -14.14 -4.96
C LYS A 247 -25.51 -15.12 -4.93
N LEU A 248 -25.23 -16.38 -4.64
CA LEU A 248 -26.27 -17.36 -4.37
C LEU A 248 -26.76 -17.22 -2.92
N ASP A 249 -28.08 -17.32 -2.73
CA ASP A 249 -28.69 -17.40 -1.41
C ASP A 249 -28.26 -18.69 -0.68
N ASP A 250 -28.01 -18.59 0.62
CA ASP A 250 -27.47 -19.69 1.43
C ASP A 250 -28.45 -20.87 1.54
N GLU A 251 -29.76 -20.57 1.57
CA GLU A 251 -30.84 -21.54 1.75
C GLU A 251 -31.28 -22.12 0.41
N ASN A 252 -31.74 -21.27 -0.51
CA ASN A 252 -32.46 -21.71 -1.71
C ASN A 252 -31.60 -21.74 -2.98
N GLN A 253 -30.36 -21.26 -2.92
CA GLN A 253 -29.44 -21.22 -4.07
C GLN A 253 -29.96 -20.39 -5.24
N ASN A 254 -30.86 -19.45 -4.97
CA ASN A 254 -31.28 -18.47 -5.96
C ASN A 254 -30.26 -17.33 -5.99
N PRO A 255 -29.91 -16.80 -7.18
CA PRO A 255 -29.14 -15.58 -7.28
C PRO A 255 -29.85 -14.46 -6.50
N ILE A 256 -29.12 -13.68 -5.72
CA ILE A 256 -29.63 -12.52 -5.01
C ILE A 256 -28.73 -11.32 -5.27
N VAL A 257 -29.34 -10.14 -5.42
CA VAL A 257 -28.64 -8.86 -5.50
C VAL A 257 -28.87 -8.09 -4.21
N PHE A 258 -27.79 -7.54 -3.66
CA PHE A 258 -27.88 -6.56 -2.58
C PHE A 258 -26.73 -5.56 -2.63
N TYR A 259 -26.94 -4.41 -2.00
CA TYR A 259 -25.97 -3.32 -1.94
C TYR A 259 -25.40 -3.22 -0.53
N GLY A 260 -24.08 -3.38 -0.37
CA GLY A 260 -23.46 -3.50 0.94
C GLY A 260 -21.96 -3.18 0.96
N ASP A 261 -21.44 -2.97 2.17
CA ASP A 261 -19.99 -2.85 2.37
C ASP A 261 -19.34 -4.24 2.18
N ASP A 262 -18.54 -4.44 1.13
CA ASP A 262 -17.63 -5.59 1.13
C ASP A 262 -16.54 -5.38 2.20
N LYS A 263 -16.19 -6.44 2.92
CA LYS A 263 -15.02 -6.45 3.81
C LYS A 263 -13.71 -6.44 3.04
N LYS A 264 -13.71 -6.93 1.79
CA LYS A 264 -12.59 -6.78 0.85
C LYS A 264 -12.38 -5.29 0.54
N GLU A 265 -13.46 -4.62 0.15
CA GLU A 265 -13.43 -3.17 -0.09
C GLU A 265 -13.22 -2.34 1.17
N GLN A 266 -13.60 -2.77 2.38
CA GLN A 266 -13.19 -2.04 3.58
C GLN A 266 -11.67 -1.95 3.78
N LYS A 267 -10.90 -2.90 3.22
CA LYS A 267 -9.44 -2.79 3.12
C LYS A 267 -9.03 -1.93 1.93
N ASP A 268 -9.69 -2.11 0.77
CA ASP A 268 -9.45 -1.30 -0.44
C ASP A 268 -9.92 0.17 -0.28
N LYS A 269 -10.73 0.49 0.73
CA LYS A 269 -11.14 1.85 1.16
C LYS A 269 -9.94 2.68 1.59
N GLY A 270 -8.83 2.05 1.98
CA GLY A 270 -7.54 2.72 2.21
C GLY A 270 -6.75 2.99 0.92
N ALA A 271 -7.09 2.34 -0.19
CA ALA A 271 -6.43 2.48 -1.49
C ALA A 271 -7.04 3.63 -2.32
N TYR A 272 -8.37 3.83 -2.29
CA TYR A 272 -9.05 4.83 -3.15
C TYR A 272 -8.99 6.28 -2.63
N TYR A 273 -9.05 6.50 -1.30
CA TYR A 273 -9.11 7.87 -0.77
C TYR A 273 -7.77 8.33 -0.21
N THR A 274 -7.14 9.28 -0.90
CA THR A 274 -5.93 9.97 -0.42
C THR A 274 -6.26 11.38 0.05
N ASP A 275 -5.83 11.76 1.26
CA ASP A 275 -6.02 13.13 1.77
C ASP A 275 -5.39 14.15 0.83
N GLN A 276 -6.15 15.19 0.46
CA GLN A 276 -5.70 16.23 -0.49
C GLN A 276 -4.39 16.91 -0.07
N ARG A 277 -4.06 16.95 1.23
CA ARG A 277 -2.78 17.48 1.71
C ARG A 277 -1.59 16.63 1.26
N PHE A 278 -1.74 15.30 1.20
CA PHE A 278 -0.72 14.42 0.61
C PHE A 278 -0.59 14.67 -0.89
N VAL A 279 -1.72 14.67 -1.60
CA VAL A 279 -1.75 14.90 -3.05
C VAL A 279 -1.04 16.21 -3.38
N ASN A 280 -1.44 17.32 -2.75
CA ASN A 280 -0.84 18.63 -2.96
C ASN A 280 0.65 18.64 -2.64
N TYR A 281 1.04 18.03 -1.53
CA TYR A 281 2.44 17.98 -1.12
C TYR A 281 3.30 17.22 -2.14
N MET A 282 2.89 16.00 -2.51
CA MET A 282 3.63 15.14 -3.45
C MET A 282 3.70 15.77 -4.84
N VAL A 283 2.62 16.35 -5.33
CA VAL A 283 2.58 17.11 -6.60
C VAL A 283 3.52 18.32 -6.56
N ASN A 284 3.62 19.02 -5.41
CA ASN A 284 4.55 20.14 -5.25
C ASN A 284 6.02 19.69 -5.18
N GLN A 285 6.34 18.51 -4.65
CA GLN A 285 7.72 17.99 -4.62
C GLN A 285 8.16 17.39 -5.96
N THR A 286 7.23 17.12 -6.87
CA THR A 286 7.50 16.42 -8.14
C THR A 286 7.11 17.28 -9.35
N VAL A 287 5.83 17.29 -9.72
CA VAL A 287 5.28 17.99 -10.89
C VAL A 287 5.68 19.46 -10.93
N ASN A 288 5.55 20.17 -9.79
CA ASN A 288 5.92 21.58 -9.73
C ASN A 288 7.41 21.81 -9.99
N VAL A 289 8.26 20.97 -9.42
CA VAL A 289 9.71 21.12 -9.53
C VAL A 289 10.16 20.87 -10.96
N GLU A 290 9.63 19.83 -11.60
CA GLU A 290 9.95 19.53 -12.99
C GLU A 290 9.41 20.61 -13.95
N PHE A 291 8.20 21.13 -13.71
CA PHE A 291 7.68 22.27 -14.46
C PHE A 291 8.58 23.50 -14.32
N GLU A 292 8.96 23.88 -13.09
CA GLU A 292 9.80 25.05 -12.83
C GLU A 292 11.18 24.92 -13.47
N LYS A 293 11.80 23.73 -13.39
CA LYS A 293 13.07 23.43 -14.07
C LYS A 293 12.98 23.68 -15.59
N ARG A 294 11.91 23.21 -16.24
CA ARG A 294 11.71 23.40 -17.69
C ARG A 294 11.35 24.85 -18.05
N PHE A 295 10.55 25.50 -17.21
CA PHE A 295 10.18 26.90 -17.37
C PHE A 295 11.39 27.85 -17.26
N ASP A 296 12.29 27.61 -16.31
CA ASP A 296 13.51 28.40 -16.15
C ASP A 296 14.47 28.23 -17.35
N ALA A 297 14.50 27.04 -17.97
CA ALA A 297 15.25 26.82 -19.21
C ALA A 297 14.70 27.66 -20.38
N ILE A 298 13.36 27.83 -20.47
CA ILE A 298 12.73 28.70 -21.48
C ILE A 298 13.12 30.16 -21.25
N LYS A 299 13.09 30.63 -19.99
CA LYS A 299 13.53 31.98 -19.64
C LYS A 299 14.97 32.25 -20.04
N ALA A 300 15.88 31.32 -19.74
CA ALA A 300 17.28 31.43 -20.12
C ALA A 300 17.45 31.49 -21.66
N ALA A 301 16.65 30.75 -22.42
CA ALA A 301 16.66 30.81 -23.88
C ALA A 301 16.14 32.15 -24.43
N LEU A 302 15.11 32.72 -23.79
CA LEU A 302 14.56 34.04 -24.14
C LEU A 302 15.57 35.16 -23.89
N ASP A 303 16.28 35.13 -22.76
CA ASP A 303 17.30 36.13 -22.42
C ASP A 303 18.43 36.16 -23.46
N ASN A 304 18.75 35.00 -24.06
CA ASN A 304 19.75 34.86 -25.11
C ASN A 304 19.24 35.20 -26.53
N ASN A 305 17.93 35.44 -26.70
CA ASN A 305 17.28 35.70 -27.99
C ASN A 305 17.53 34.62 -29.07
N ASP A 306 17.65 33.35 -28.67
CA ASP A 306 17.84 32.21 -29.59
C ASP A 306 16.50 31.52 -29.88
N SER A 307 15.89 31.82 -31.03
CA SER A 307 14.60 31.23 -31.44
C SER A 307 14.62 29.70 -31.52
N ALA A 308 15.74 29.08 -31.92
CA ALA A 308 15.84 27.63 -32.02
C ALA A 308 15.88 27.00 -30.63
N GLN A 309 16.61 27.63 -29.70
CA GLN A 309 16.66 27.18 -28.31
C GLN A 309 15.30 27.39 -27.60
N ILE A 310 14.61 28.51 -27.86
CA ILE A 310 13.26 28.75 -27.32
C ILE A 310 12.31 27.62 -27.74
N ILE A 311 12.27 27.30 -29.04
CA ILE A 311 11.45 26.20 -29.57
C ILE A 311 11.81 24.87 -28.90
N ALA A 312 13.10 24.54 -28.81
CA ALA A 312 13.54 23.28 -28.19
C ALA A 312 13.14 23.18 -26.71
N THR A 313 13.26 24.27 -25.95
CA THR A 313 12.87 24.30 -24.53
C THR A 313 11.35 24.28 -24.33
N LEU A 314 10.57 24.89 -25.24
CA LEU A 314 9.11 24.78 -25.27
C LEU A 314 8.65 23.36 -25.60
N ASP A 315 9.22 22.74 -26.63
CA ASP A 315 8.94 21.34 -26.99
C ASP A 315 9.28 20.42 -25.80
N HIS A 316 10.38 20.69 -25.09
CA HIS A 316 10.73 19.95 -23.88
C HIS A 316 9.74 20.17 -22.73
N LEU A 317 9.24 21.39 -22.48
CA LEU A 317 8.16 21.62 -21.51
C LEU A 317 6.90 20.85 -21.90
N LEU A 318 6.54 20.88 -23.18
CA LEU A 318 5.34 20.24 -23.72
C LEU A 318 5.44 18.71 -23.79
N ASP A 319 6.64 18.15 -23.63
CA ASP A 319 6.89 16.71 -23.55
C ASP A 319 6.86 16.18 -22.11
N LEU A 320 6.46 16.98 -21.11
CA LEU A 320 6.35 16.59 -19.70
C LEU A 320 5.32 15.47 -19.50
N LYS A 321 5.76 14.34 -18.94
CA LYS A 321 4.89 13.17 -18.69
C LYS A 321 4.73 12.89 -17.20
N VAL A 322 3.51 13.05 -16.70
CA VAL A 322 3.13 12.75 -15.32
C VAL A 322 2.20 11.54 -15.31
N ALA A 323 2.53 10.52 -14.53
CA ALA A 323 1.75 9.30 -14.46
C ALA A 323 1.37 8.88 -13.03
N ASP A 324 0.18 8.31 -12.89
CA ASP A 324 -0.18 7.42 -11.79
C ASP A 324 -0.50 6.03 -12.36
N PHE A 325 0.31 5.04 -12.00
CA PHE A 325 0.20 3.68 -12.53
C PHE A 325 -0.70 2.76 -11.70
N THR A 326 -1.32 3.32 -10.66
CA THR A 326 -2.35 2.72 -9.80
C THR A 326 -3.37 3.82 -9.48
N ALA A 327 -3.92 4.40 -10.55
CA ALA A 327 -4.58 5.71 -10.51
C ALA A 327 -5.81 5.77 -9.61
N GLY A 328 -6.48 4.65 -9.37
CA GLY A 328 -7.77 4.64 -8.69
C GLY A 328 -8.75 5.63 -9.34
N GLY A 329 -9.47 6.40 -8.53
CA GLY A 329 -10.36 7.47 -9.00
C GLY A 329 -9.65 8.68 -9.65
N GLY A 330 -8.31 8.70 -9.69
CA GLY A 330 -7.55 9.77 -10.35
C GLY A 330 -7.20 10.96 -9.46
N SER A 331 -7.25 10.83 -8.13
CA SER A 331 -6.92 11.92 -7.18
C SER A 331 -5.55 12.57 -7.44
N PHE A 332 -4.50 11.78 -7.68
CA PHE A 332 -3.16 12.30 -8.01
C PHE A 332 -3.10 12.90 -9.42
N LEU A 333 -3.75 12.27 -10.40
CA LEU A 333 -3.86 12.78 -11.77
C LEU A 333 -4.53 14.16 -11.80
N ARG A 334 -5.64 14.29 -11.07
CA ARG A 334 -6.35 15.56 -10.86
C ARG A 334 -5.46 16.60 -10.20
N GLY A 335 -4.74 16.23 -9.14
CA GLY A 335 -3.80 17.11 -8.46
C GLY A 335 -2.70 17.63 -9.41
N ALA A 336 -2.15 16.76 -10.25
CA ALA A 336 -1.17 17.12 -11.27
C ALA A 336 -1.78 18.01 -12.36
N PHE A 337 -2.97 17.66 -12.87
CA PHE A 337 -3.69 18.45 -13.87
C PHE A 337 -3.94 19.88 -13.36
N LEU A 338 -4.56 20.04 -12.19
CA LEU A 338 -4.84 21.36 -11.62
C LEU A 338 -3.57 22.16 -11.38
N LYS A 339 -2.48 21.48 -10.98
CA LYS A 339 -1.20 22.14 -10.77
C LYS A 339 -0.63 22.70 -12.07
N LEU A 340 -0.70 21.94 -13.17
CA LEU A 340 -0.20 22.36 -14.48
C LEU A 340 -1.15 23.37 -15.15
N ALA A 341 -2.46 23.16 -15.09
CA ALA A 341 -3.47 24.10 -15.56
C ALA A 341 -3.28 25.48 -14.92
N GLY A 342 -3.08 25.52 -13.59
CA GLY A 342 -2.79 26.73 -12.84
C GLY A 342 -1.47 27.43 -13.19
N LYS A 343 -0.62 26.87 -14.06
CA LYS A 343 0.60 27.53 -14.57
C LYS A 343 0.35 28.39 -15.80
N TYR A 344 -0.86 28.40 -16.35
CA TYR A 344 -1.19 29.19 -17.55
C TYR A 344 -0.87 30.68 -17.40
N GLU A 345 -1.25 31.30 -16.28
CA GLU A 345 -0.93 32.71 -16.00
C GLU A 345 0.58 32.95 -16.02
N LEU A 346 1.37 32.03 -15.47
CA LEU A 346 2.82 32.12 -15.49
C LEU A 346 3.39 31.98 -16.92
N LEU A 347 2.85 31.08 -17.74
CA LEU A 347 3.29 30.89 -19.13
C LEU A 347 3.02 32.12 -19.99
N THR A 348 1.89 32.80 -19.80
CA THR A 348 1.54 34.03 -20.54
C THR A 348 2.43 35.24 -20.19
N THR A 349 3.22 35.16 -19.12
CA THR A 349 4.24 36.19 -18.82
C THR A 349 5.50 36.06 -19.68
N LEU A 350 5.66 34.93 -20.39
CA LEU A 350 6.75 34.76 -21.36
C LEU A 350 6.46 35.69 -22.54
N ASN A 351 7.30 36.72 -22.73
CA ASN A 351 7.22 37.63 -23.87
C ASN A 351 7.70 36.93 -25.16
N LEU A 352 6.96 35.90 -25.58
CA LEU A 352 7.29 35.09 -26.75
C LEU A 352 7.08 35.89 -28.05
N PRO A 353 7.98 35.73 -29.04
CA PRO A 353 7.75 36.25 -30.39
C PRO A 353 6.43 35.77 -31.02
N ASP A 354 5.77 36.63 -31.81
CA ASP A 354 4.46 36.35 -32.42
C ASP A 354 4.45 35.09 -33.31
N ASP A 355 5.57 34.79 -33.98
CA ASP A 355 5.73 33.60 -34.81
C ASP A 355 5.76 32.30 -33.98
N ILE A 356 6.31 32.36 -32.76
CA ILE A 356 6.30 31.25 -31.82
C ILE A 356 4.91 31.07 -31.22
N VAL A 357 4.23 32.14 -30.82
CA VAL A 357 2.85 32.06 -30.29
C VAL A 357 1.89 31.45 -31.33
N LYS A 358 2.07 31.77 -32.62
CA LYS A 358 1.29 31.13 -33.69
C LYS A 358 1.54 29.63 -33.82
N ARG A 359 2.75 29.17 -33.50
CA ARG A 359 3.10 27.74 -33.50
C ARG A 359 2.56 27.01 -32.26
N TYR A 360 2.41 27.72 -31.15
CA TYR A 360 1.93 27.18 -29.87
C TYR A 360 0.70 27.96 -29.36
N PRO A 361 -0.50 27.74 -29.96
CA PRO A 361 -1.71 28.50 -29.63
C PRO A 361 -2.09 28.46 -28.14
N MET A 362 -1.77 27.37 -27.45
CA MET A 362 -1.96 27.20 -26.01
C MET A 362 -1.14 28.16 -25.12
N LEU A 363 -0.19 28.89 -25.69
CA LEU A 363 0.60 29.90 -24.98
C LEU A 363 0.08 31.32 -25.24
N ALA A 364 -0.92 31.49 -26.11
CA ALA A 364 -1.52 32.80 -26.38
C ALA A 364 -2.30 33.27 -25.14
N ALA A 365 -2.15 34.54 -24.75
CA ALA A 365 -2.85 35.14 -23.60
C ALA A 365 -4.32 35.46 -23.94
N SER A 366 -5.17 34.44 -23.96
CA SER A 366 -6.60 34.52 -24.28
C SER A 366 -7.37 33.36 -23.63
N ALA A 367 -8.69 33.48 -23.54
CA ALA A 367 -9.54 32.39 -23.04
C ALA A 367 -9.40 31.10 -23.88
N ASP A 368 -9.24 31.23 -25.20
CA ASP A 368 -8.95 30.09 -26.08
C ASP A 368 -7.57 29.49 -25.77
N GLY A 369 -6.54 30.32 -25.56
CA GLY A 369 -5.21 29.82 -25.17
C GLY A 369 -5.23 29.03 -23.87
N GLN A 370 -6.01 29.49 -22.87
CA GLN A 370 -6.18 28.78 -21.60
C GLN A 370 -6.85 27.41 -21.80
N TYR A 371 -7.94 27.37 -22.58
CA TYR A 371 -8.59 26.12 -22.95
C TYR A 371 -7.63 25.16 -23.68
N GLN A 372 -6.89 25.64 -24.68
CA GLN A 372 -5.94 24.83 -25.43
C GLN A 372 -4.81 24.30 -24.54
N TRP A 373 -4.38 25.07 -23.52
CA TRP A 373 -3.41 24.61 -22.53
C TRP A 373 -3.96 23.48 -21.68
N GLU A 374 -5.14 23.66 -21.09
CA GLU A 374 -5.79 22.64 -20.26
C GLU A 374 -6.05 21.36 -21.06
N LYS A 375 -6.54 21.49 -22.29
CA LYS A 375 -6.70 20.38 -23.21
C LYS A 375 -5.38 19.67 -23.49
N TYR A 376 -4.33 20.42 -23.80
CA TYR A 376 -3.01 19.84 -24.10
C TYR A 376 -2.48 19.06 -22.89
N VAL A 377 -2.59 19.60 -21.67
CA VAL A 377 -2.19 18.93 -20.44
C VAL A 377 -2.93 17.60 -20.28
N LEU A 378 -4.26 17.58 -20.45
CA LEU A 378 -5.07 16.36 -20.34
C LEU A 378 -4.70 15.29 -21.37
N GLU A 379 -4.51 15.70 -22.63
CA GLU A 379 -4.32 14.76 -23.75
C GLU A 379 -2.87 14.28 -23.91
N HIS A 380 -1.89 15.01 -23.38
CA HIS A 380 -0.46 14.77 -23.68
C HIS A 380 0.47 14.76 -22.46
N MET A 381 0.03 15.21 -21.27
CA MET A 381 0.90 15.27 -20.08
C MET A 381 0.45 14.38 -18.92
N ILE A 382 -0.83 14.04 -18.83
CA ILE A 382 -1.40 13.27 -17.73
C ILE A 382 -1.71 11.85 -18.19
N TYR A 383 -1.13 10.86 -17.51
CA TYR A 383 -1.27 9.44 -17.83
C TYR A 383 -1.76 8.65 -16.60
N GLY A 384 -2.71 7.75 -16.79
CA GLY A 384 -3.26 6.93 -15.72
C GLY A 384 -3.29 5.46 -16.12
N VAL A 385 -2.97 4.56 -15.20
CA VAL A 385 -3.15 3.12 -15.41
C VAL A 385 -3.81 2.51 -14.18
N ASP A 386 -4.79 1.65 -14.40
CA ASP A 386 -5.42 0.88 -13.35
C ASP A 386 -5.94 -0.46 -13.89
N ILE A 387 -5.99 -1.46 -13.02
CA ILE A 387 -6.54 -2.79 -13.34
C ILE A 387 -8.07 -2.80 -13.22
N ASP A 388 -8.66 -1.87 -12.47
CA ASP A 388 -10.11 -1.73 -12.39
C ASP A 388 -10.60 -0.71 -13.43
N TYR A 389 -11.39 -1.18 -14.40
CA TYR A 389 -11.99 -0.32 -15.40
C TYR A 389 -12.91 0.75 -14.79
N LYS A 390 -13.57 0.47 -13.66
CA LYS A 390 -14.40 1.49 -12.97
C LYS A 390 -13.54 2.67 -12.52
N ALA A 391 -12.39 2.39 -11.90
CA ALA A 391 -11.43 3.40 -11.52
C ALA A 391 -10.99 4.27 -12.72
N ILE A 392 -10.76 3.65 -13.88
CA ILE A 392 -10.44 4.35 -15.12
C ILE A 392 -11.58 5.27 -15.60
N ILE A 393 -12.84 4.84 -15.55
CA ILE A 393 -14.00 5.71 -15.88
C ILE A 393 -14.04 6.92 -14.94
N ILE A 394 -13.79 6.72 -13.65
CA ILE A 394 -13.83 7.78 -12.64
C ILE A 394 -12.70 8.77 -12.85
N ALA A 395 -11.49 8.27 -13.11
CA ALA A 395 -10.35 9.13 -13.41
C ALA A 395 -10.62 9.97 -14.66
N SER A 396 -11.21 9.38 -15.71
CA SER A 396 -11.62 10.11 -16.92
C SER A 396 -12.62 11.21 -16.59
N LEU A 397 -13.67 10.86 -15.84
CA LEU A 397 -14.71 11.80 -15.47
C LEU A 397 -14.17 12.95 -14.62
N THR A 398 -13.35 12.63 -13.63
CA THR A 398 -12.70 13.57 -12.71
C THR A 398 -11.81 14.55 -13.46
N LEU A 399 -10.98 14.06 -14.38
CA LEU A 399 -10.14 14.92 -15.21
C LEU A 399 -10.98 15.81 -16.13
N THR A 400 -12.03 15.26 -16.74
CA THR A 400 -12.95 15.99 -17.61
C THR A 400 -13.66 17.11 -16.85
N LEU A 401 -14.29 16.79 -15.71
CA LEU A 401 -14.99 17.74 -14.86
C LEU A 401 -14.07 18.82 -14.29
N SER A 402 -12.84 18.48 -13.99
CA SER A 402 -11.84 19.46 -13.53
C SER A 402 -11.44 20.48 -14.61
N SER A 403 -11.63 20.17 -15.91
CA SER A 403 -11.37 21.09 -17.02
C SER A 403 -12.59 21.88 -17.51
N LEU A 404 -13.77 21.66 -16.92
CA LEU A 404 -15.03 22.21 -17.45
C LEU A 404 -15.10 23.74 -17.38
N GLU A 405 -14.45 24.37 -16.40
CA GLU A 405 -14.57 25.81 -16.15
C GLU A 405 -14.19 26.66 -17.37
N ASN A 406 -13.14 26.26 -18.09
CA ASN A 406 -12.66 26.96 -19.29
C ASN A 406 -13.03 26.21 -20.59
N HIS A 407 -13.90 25.21 -20.52
CA HIS A 407 -14.28 24.42 -21.68
C HIS A 407 -15.39 25.12 -22.50
N PRO A 408 -15.21 25.32 -23.81
CA PRO A 408 -16.25 25.91 -24.65
C PRO A 408 -17.49 25.01 -24.73
N HIS A 409 -18.68 25.62 -24.65
CA HIS A 409 -19.96 24.92 -24.61
C HIS A 409 -20.30 24.09 -25.86
N ASP A 410 -19.70 24.41 -27.00
CA ASP A 410 -19.95 23.80 -28.31
C ASP A 410 -18.86 22.79 -28.71
N THR A 411 -17.94 22.48 -27.79
CA THR A 411 -16.83 21.56 -28.04
C THR A 411 -17.06 20.23 -27.32
N LYS A 412 -16.61 19.14 -27.96
CA LYS A 412 -16.68 17.80 -27.37
C LYS A 412 -15.76 17.68 -26.16
N LEU A 413 -16.24 16.93 -25.17
CA LEU A 413 -15.45 16.47 -24.04
C LEU A 413 -14.29 15.58 -24.52
N PRO A 414 -13.15 15.59 -23.81
CA PRO A 414 -12.00 14.78 -24.15
C PRO A 414 -12.31 13.28 -24.06
N GLU A 415 -11.63 12.50 -24.90
CA GLU A 415 -11.59 11.05 -24.80
C GLU A 415 -10.20 10.65 -24.30
N LEU A 416 -10.13 10.07 -23.11
CA LEU A 416 -8.88 9.76 -22.41
C LEU A 416 -8.66 8.25 -22.30
N ILE A 417 -9.71 7.44 -22.21
CA ILE A 417 -9.63 5.99 -22.08
C ILE A 417 -9.02 5.36 -23.34
N GLY A 418 -8.04 4.48 -23.12
CA GLY A 418 -7.23 3.84 -24.18
C GLY A 418 -6.18 4.76 -24.81
N ARG A 419 -6.21 6.06 -24.52
CA ARG A 419 -5.23 7.04 -25.01
C ARG A 419 -4.18 7.34 -23.95
N THR A 420 -4.60 7.98 -22.86
CA THR A 420 -3.75 8.32 -21.72
C THR A 420 -4.17 7.61 -20.44
N LEU A 421 -5.43 7.18 -20.34
CA LEU A 421 -5.95 6.33 -19.26
C LEU A 421 -6.06 4.89 -19.74
N ILE A 422 -5.24 3.99 -19.19
CA ILE A 422 -5.06 2.62 -19.69
C ILE A 422 -5.62 1.61 -18.68
N HIS A 423 -6.51 0.73 -19.15
CA HIS A 423 -7.01 -0.40 -18.36
C HIS A 423 -6.05 -1.59 -18.52
N GLN A 424 -5.16 -1.77 -17.54
CA GLN A 424 -4.11 -2.78 -17.56
C GLN A 424 -3.58 -3.07 -16.15
N ASN A 425 -3.09 -4.28 -15.93
CA ASN A 425 -2.22 -4.55 -14.78
C ASN A 425 -0.79 -4.03 -14.99
N THR A 426 -0.45 -2.93 -14.32
CA THR A 426 0.90 -2.35 -14.37
C THR A 426 1.98 -3.29 -13.82
N LEU A 427 1.66 -4.12 -12.82
CA LEU A 427 2.66 -4.92 -12.12
C LEU A 427 3.13 -6.12 -12.95
N ILE A 428 2.24 -6.70 -13.74
CA ILE A 428 2.53 -7.85 -14.62
C ILE A 428 2.50 -7.39 -16.09
N ASN A 429 3.65 -6.89 -16.56
CA ASN A 429 3.84 -6.51 -17.95
C ASN A 429 4.10 -7.74 -18.83
N ALA A 430 3.48 -7.82 -20.01
CA ALA A 430 3.64 -8.95 -20.93
C ALA A 430 5.11 -9.15 -21.35
N VAL A 431 5.83 -8.04 -21.55
CA VAL A 431 7.27 -8.05 -21.80
C VAL A 431 7.99 -7.71 -20.49
N PRO A 432 8.75 -8.64 -19.90
CA PRO A 432 9.58 -8.35 -18.73
C PRO A 432 10.55 -7.20 -19.03
N TYR A 433 10.76 -6.31 -18.05
CA TYR A 433 11.47 -5.04 -18.25
C TYR A 433 12.86 -5.21 -18.87
N TYR A 434 13.60 -6.25 -18.45
CA TYR A 434 14.95 -6.50 -18.93
C TYR A 434 15.01 -7.29 -20.26
N LYS A 435 13.85 -7.55 -20.89
CA LYS A 435 13.70 -8.23 -22.19
C LYS A 435 13.12 -7.33 -23.30
N ARG A 436 12.92 -6.04 -23.03
CA ARG A 436 12.26 -5.11 -23.97
C ARG A 436 12.99 -4.98 -25.31
N GLU A 437 14.30 -4.87 -25.29
CA GLU A 437 15.08 -4.78 -26.54
C GLU A 437 14.90 -6.03 -27.41
N GLU A 438 14.97 -7.22 -26.80
CA GLU A 438 14.76 -8.50 -27.49
C GLU A 438 13.35 -8.58 -28.09
N ALA A 439 12.33 -8.18 -27.32
CA ALA A 439 10.93 -8.31 -27.71
C ALA A 439 10.50 -7.31 -28.79
N PHE A 440 10.96 -6.06 -28.71
CA PHE A 440 10.45 -4.98 -29.56
C PHE A 440 11.30 -4.70 -30.81
N THR A 441 12.58 -5.06 -30.82
CA THR A 441 13.45 -4.87 -32.01
C THR A 441 12.85 -5.48 -33.29
N PRO A 442 12.28 -6.71 -33.28
CA PRO A 442 11.66 -7.29 -34.47
C PRO A 442 10.39 -6.58 -34.93
N LEU A 443 9.75 -5.80 -34.04
CA LEU A 443 8.46 -5.14 -34.26
C LEU A 443 8.59 -3.66 -34.62
N LYS A 444 9.81 -3.12 -34.74
CA LYS A 444 10.11 -1.69 -34.97
C LYS A 444 9.19 -1.01 -35.99
N LYS A 445 9.01 -1.61 -37.18
CA LYS A 445 8.17 -1.02 -38.24
C LYS A 445 6.69 -0.96 -37.86
N ASP A 446 6.18 -2.03 -37.22
CA ASP A 446 4.79 -2.09 -36.77
C ASP A 446 4.56 -1.08 -35.63
N ILE A 447 5.54 -0.91 -34.74
CA ILE A 447 5.48 0.07 -33.64
C ILE A 447 5.51 1.51 -34.17
N ALA A 448 6.32 1.81 -35.18
CA ALA A 448 6.30 3.13 -35.84
C ALA A 448 4.91 3.45 -36.41
N LYS A 449 4.29 2.46 -37.07
CA LYS A 449 2.92 2.56 -37.57
C LYS A 449 1.91 2.72 -36.43
N LEU A 450 2.05 1.95 -35.36
CA LEU A 450 1.20 2.02 -34.17
C LEU A 450 1.20 3.44 -33.58
N ARG A 451 2.38 4.04 -33.38
CA ARG A 451 2.51 5.40 -32.87
C ARG A 451 1.84 6.43 -33.77
N GLN A 452 1.99 6.31 -35.09
CA GLN A 452 1.31 7.18 -36.05
C GLN A 452 -0.21 7.05 -35.96
N LEU A 453 -0.73 5.82 -35.94
CA LEU A 453 -2.17 5.56 -35.89
C LEU A 453 -2.81 6.11 -34.62
N LYS A 454 -2.12 6.08 -33.48
CA LYS A 454 -2.65 6.64 -32.21
C LYS A 454 -3.08 8.12 -32.36
N GLN A 455 -2.41 8.87 -33.23
CA GLN A 455 -2.72 10.28 -33.50
C GLN A 455 -3.72 10.47 -34.65
N THR A 456 -3.73 9.59 -35.65
CA THR A 456 -4.49 9.81 -36.90
C THR A 456 -5.77 8.98 -37.02
N ASP A 457 -5.78 7.76 -36.47
CA ASP A 457 -6.88 6.80 -36.57
C ASP A 457 -6.85 5.85 -35.37
N PHE A 458 -7.58 6.24 -34.32
CA PHE A 458 -7.60 5.52 -33.05
C PHE A 458 -8.21 4.11 -33.16
N SER A 459 -9.15 3.91 -34.08
CA SER A 459 -9.76 2.58 -34.30
C SER A 459 -8.73 1.62 -34.91
N ALA A 460 -7.99 2.08 -35.93
CA ALA A 460 -6.89 1.31 -36.50
C ALA A 460 -5.73 1.10 -35.51
N PHE A 461 -5.47 2.08 -34.63
CA PHE A 461 -4.54 1.93 -33.51
C PHE A 461 -4.95 0.77 -32.60
N GLU A 462 -6.19 0.75 -32.13
CA GLU A 462 -6.69 -0.33 -31.24
C GLU A 462 -6.57 -1.71 -31.88
N GLN A 463 -6.87 -1.83 -33.17
CA GLN A 463 -6.71 -3.08 -33.90
C GLN A 463 -5.24 -3.54 -33.95
N LEU A 464 -4.32 -2.66 -34.37
CA LEU A 464 -2.90 -2.99 -34.44
C LEU A 464 -2.29 -3.22 -33.05
N ARG A 465 -2.72 -2.46 -32.04
CA ARG A 465 -2.33 -2.62 -30.64
C ARG A 465 -2.61 -4.05 -30.19
N LYS A 466 -3.85 -4.52 -30.34
CA LYS A 466 -4.27 -5.89 -29.97
C LYS A 466 -3.43 -6.96 -30.70
N GLU A 467 -3.21 -6.80 -32.00
CA GLU A 467 -2.35 -7.71 -32.77
C GLU A 467 -0.93 -7.79 -32.21
N LEU A 468 -0.33 -6.64 -31.85
CA LEU A 468 1.01 -6.58 -31.29
C LEU A 468 1.06 -7.12 -29.85
N GLN A 469 0.04 -6.88 -29.03
CA GLN A 469 -0.08 -7.48 -27.69
C GLN A 469 -0.04 -9.01 -27.77
N THR A 470 -0.77 -9.61 -28.71
CA THR A 470 -0.73 -11.06 -28.93
C THR A 470 0.67 -11.56 -29.31
N LYS A 471 1.42 -10.84 -30.16
CA LYS A 471 2.78 -11.23 -30.57
C LYS A 471 3.76 -11.25 -29.41
N VAL A 472 3.61 -10.35 -28.43
CA VAL A 472 4.52 -10.24 -27.29
C VAL A 472 4.11 -11.06 -26.08
N MET A 473 2.88 -11.59 -26.03
CA MET A 473 2.36 -12.34 -24.88
C MET A 473 3.23 -13.54 -24.47
N LYS A 474 3.94 -14.16 -25.43
CA LYS A 474 4.89 -15.25 -25.18
C LYS A 474 5.99 -14.88 -24.17
N TYR A 475 6.34 -13.60 -24.04
CA TYR A 475 7.38 -13.13 -23.12
C TYR A 475 6.94 -13.14 -21.65
N ALA A 476 5.64 -13.16 -21.36
CA ALA A 476 5.12 -13.25 -20.01
C ALA A 476 5.39 -14.64 -19.39
N GLY A 477 5.74 -15.64 -20.20
CA GLY A 477 6.04 -16.99 -19.74
C GLY A 477 4.77 -17.69 -19.21
N PRO A 478 4.88 -18.54 -18.17
CA PRO A 478 3.74 -19.34 -17.70
C PRO A 478 2.53 -18.55 -17.22
N VAL A 479 2.72 -17.32 -16.70
CA VAL A 479 1.61 -16.49 -16.20
C VAL A 479 0.70 -16.01 -17.33
N ALA A 480 1.15 -16.06 -18.59
CA ALA A 480 0.34 -15.76 -19.79
C ALA A 480 -0.96 -16.60 -19.87
N LYS A 481 -1.00 -17.78 -19.24
CA LYS A 481 -2.22 -18.60 -19.09
C LYS A 481 -3.38 -17.81 -18.47
N TYR A 482 -3.08 -16.82 -17.63
CA TYR A 482 -4.04 -15.98 -16.94
C TYR A 482 -4.07 -14.54 -17.48
N ALA A 483 -3.61 -14.32 -18.71
CA ALA A 483 -3.45 -12.97 -19.28
C ALA A 483 -4.74 -12.16 -19.29
N GLU A 484 -5.88 -12.76 -19.62
CA GLU A 484 -7.18 -12.07 -19.64
C GLU A 484 -7.58 -11.60 -18.23
N VAL A 485 -7.63 -12.52 -17.26
CA VAL A 485 -8.06 -12.24 -15.88
C VAL A 485 -7.10 -11.30 -15.15
N LEU A 486 -5.80 -11.38 -15.46
CA LEU A 486 -4.79 -10.50 -14.86
C LEU A 486 -4.55 -9.23 -15.67
N HIS A 487 -5.31 -8.97 -16.75
CA HIS A 487 -5.13 -7.84 -17.66
C HIS A 487 -3.66 -7.61 -18.05
N ILE A 488 -2.99 -8.70 -18.45
CA ILE A 488 -1.57 -8.69 -18.85
C ILE A 488 -1.49 -8.10 -20.26
N GLU A 489 -0.83 -6.96 -20.37
CA GLU A 489 -0.49 -6.31 -21.63
C GLU A 489 0.95 -5.77 -21.55
N ALA A 490 1.53 -5.32 -22.66
CA ALA A 490 2.75 -4.53 -22.69
C ALA A 490 2.40 -3.04 -22.66
N ILE A 491 2.74 -2.34 -21.57
CA ILE A 491 2.46 -0.90 -21.39
C ILE A 491 3.13 -0.06 -22.48
N GLU A 492 4.27 -0.53 -23.00
CA GLU A 492 4.99 0.13 -24.08
C GLU A 492 4.15 0.26 -25.36
N LEU A 493 3.31 -0.74 -25.65
CA LEU A 493 2.41 -0.73 -26.81
C LEU A 493 1.14 0.10 -26.56
N ASN A 494 0.76 0.30 -25.30
CA ASN A 494 -0.36 1.16 -24.92
C ASN A 494 0.04 2.65 -24.99
N LEU A 495 1.29 2.96 -24.63
CA LEU A 495 1.84 4.31 -24.60
C LEU A 495 3.08 4.45 -25.52
N PRO A 496 2.95 4.19 -26.84
CA PRO A 496 4.12 4.11 -27.72
C PRO A 496 4.89 5.43 -27.84
N GLU A 497 4.24 6.58 -27.66
CA GLU A 497 4.85 7.90 -27.62
C GLU A 497 5.83 8.09 -26.45
N VAL A 498 5.61 7.37 -25.34
CA VAL A 498 6.45 7.42 -24.14
C VAL A 498 7.71 6.58 -24.34
N PHE A 499 7.57 5.37 -24.89
CA PHE A 499 8.64 4.37 -24.91
C PHE A 499 9.38 4.25 -26.24
N PHE A 500 8.84 4.75 -27.35
CA PHE A 500 9.43 4.58 -28.68
C PHE A 500 9.68 5.90 -29.41
N GLU A 501 10.78 5.92 -30.16
CA GLU A 501 11.06 6.95 -31.17
C GLU A 501 10.07 6.90 -32.32
N ALA A 502 10.05 7.94 -33.17
CA ALA A 502 9.07 8.03 -34.26
C ALA A 502 9.25 6.92 -35.30
N ASP A 503 10.46 6.36 -35.40
CA ASP A 503 10.79 5.23 -36.26
C ASP A 503 10.52 3.85 -35.61
N GLY A 504 9.94 3.83 -34.41
CA GLY A 504 9.60 2.65 -33.64
C GLY A 504 10.76 2.03 -32.85
N THR A 505 11.92 2.69 -32.78
CA THR A 505 13.04 2.24 -31.94
C THR A 505 12.71 2.47 -30.46
N LEU A 506 13.05 1.50 -29.60
CA LEU A 506 12.90 1.64 -28.14
C LEU A 506 13.82 2.75 -27.63
N LYS A 507 13.27 3.67 -26.83
CA LYS A 507 14.04 4.71 -26.15
C LYS A 507 14.82 4.10 -24.98
N PRO A 508 16.16 4.27 -24.89
CA PRO A 508 16.95 3.72 -23.78
C PRO A 508 16.50 4.18 -22.39
N HIS A 509 16.02 5.42 -22.29
CA HIS A 509 15.47 6.03 -21.08
C HIS A 509 14.00 6.43 -21.25
N GLY A 510 13.26 5.70 -22.09
CA GLY A 510 11.83 5.93 -22.29
C GLY A 510 11.04 5.61 -21.03
N GLY A 511 10.26 6.58 -20.57
CA GLY A 511 9.53 6.50 -19.30
C GLY A 511 8.86 7.83 -18.97
N MET A 512 8.34 7.90 -17.75
CA MET A 512 7.63 9.07 -17.23
C MET A 512 8.58 10.01 -16.50
N ASP A 513 8.40 11.31 -16.67
CA ASP A 513 9.20 12.32 -15.97
C ASP A 513 8.77 12.48 -14.52
N VAL A 514 7.49 12.23 -14.25
CA VAL A 514 6.97 12.19 -12.89
C VAL A 514 6.09 10.96 -12.74
N ILE A 515 6.32 10.18 -11.68
CA ILE A 515 5.38 9.15 -11.23
C ILE A 515 4.92 9.51 -9.82
N ILE A 516 3.60 9.60 -9.65
CA ILE A 516 2.95 9.90 -8.36
C ILE A 516 1.82 8.91 -8.12
N GLY A 517 1.63 8.47 -6.88
CA GLY A 517 0.51 7.57 -6.60
C GLY A 517 0.51 6.91 -5.23
N ASN A 518 -0.52 6.10 -5.00
CA ASN A 518 -0.67 5.25 -3.83
C ASN A 518 -0.82 3.77 -4.27
N PRO A 519 0.30 3.02 -4.40
CA PRO A 519 0.23 1.63 -4.82
C PRO A 519 -0.53 0.72 -3.83
N PRO A 520 -1.02 -0.44 -4.29
CA PRO A 520 -1.71 -1.45 -3.47
C PRO A 520 -0.82 -2.01 -2.35
N TRP A 521 -1.34 -2.18 -1.13
CA TRP A 521 -0.58 -2.65 0.06
C TRP A 521 -0.82 -4.13 0.41
N GLU A 522 -1.52 -4.86 -0.46
CA GLU A 522 -1.94 -6.24 -0.24
C GLU A 522 -0.77 -7.21 -0.36
N VAL A 523 -0.90 -8.31 0.39
CA VAL A 523 -0.01 -9.46 0.22
C VAL A 523 -0.53 -10.31 -0.93
N TRP A 524 0.31 -10.54 -1.93
CA TRP A 524 0.01 -11.43 -3.05
C TRP A 524 0.02 -12.90 -2.62
N LYS A 525 -1.15 -13.37 -2.18
CA LYS A 525 -1.40 -14.77 -1.83
C LYS A 525 -2.89 -15.09 -1.95
N PRO A 526 -3.25 -16.36 -2.20
CA PRO A 526 -4.63 -16.79 -2.16
C PRO A 526 -5.25 -16.47 -0.79
N ASN A 527 -6.36 -15.75 -0.80
CA ASN A 527 -7.09 -15.43 0.43
C ASN A 527 -8.35 -16.28 0.52
N SER A 528 -8.32 -17.30 1.39
CA SER A 528 -9.47 -18.17 1.61
C SER A 528 -10.68 -17.43 2.19
N ASP A 529 -10.45 -16.35 2.95
CA ASP A 529 -11.55 -15.61 3.57
C ASP A 529 -12.33 -14.80 2.54
N GLU A 530 -11.63 -14.25 1.55
CA GLU A 530 -12.25 -13.56 0.41
C GLU A 530 -12.89 -14.55 -0.56
N PHE A 531 -12.24 -15.68 -0.84
CA PHE A 531 -12.77 -16.67 -1.77
C PHE A 531 -14.01 -17.41 -1.23
N PHE A 532 -13.97 -17.89 0.02
CA PHE A 532 -15.07 -18.68 0.60
C PHE A 532 -16.13 -17.83 1.33
N GLY A 533 -15.82 -16.57 1.66
CA GLY A 533 -16.72 -15.66 2.38
C GLY A 533 -18.07 -15.43 1.70
N PRO A 534 -18.14 -15.23 0.37
CA PRO A 534 -19.41 -15.08 -0.35
C PRO A 534 -20.34 -16.30 -0.23
N TYR A 535 -19.78 -17.50 -0.02
CA TYR A 535 -20.51 -18.77 0.08
C TYR A 535 -20.89 -19.14 1.52
N ASP A 536 -20.34 -18.46 2.52
CA ASP A 536 -20.65 -18.64 3.93
C ASP A 536 -20.27 -17.39 4.74
N ALA A 537 -21.27 -16.58 5.11
CA ALA A 537 -21.07 -15.38 5.91
C ALA A 537 -20.45 -15.64 7.30
N GLY A 538 -20.54 -16.87 7.81
CA GLY A 538 -19.90 -17.33 9.04
C GLY A 538 -18.43 -17.71 8.90
N TYR A 539 -17.95 -17.92 7.67
CA TYR A 539 -16.61 -18.46 7.37
C TYR A 539 -15.48 -17.65 8.02
N LEU A 540 -15.55 -16.32 7.92
CA LEU A 540 -14.52 -15.43 8.44
C LEU A 540 -14.28 -15.61 9.95
N LYS A 541 -15.34 -15.92 10.71
CA LYS A 541 -15.30 -16.08 12.18
C LYS A 541 -14.65 -17.41 12.61
N LEU A 542 -14.42 -18.33 11.67
CA LEU A 542 -13.88 -19.65 11.97
C LEU A 542 -12.35 -19.61 12.20
N GLY A 543 -11.88 -20.44 13.13
CA GLY A 543 -10.45 -20.70 13.28
C GLY A 543 -9.88 -21.58 12.15
N LYS A 544 -8.56 -21.55 11.94
CA LYS A 544 -7.87 -22.21 10.80
C LYS A 544 -8.28 -23.68 10.55
N GLN A 545 -8.34 -24.51 11.60
CA GLN A 545 -8.74 -25.93 11.44
C GLN A 545 -10.21 -26.08 11.02
N LYS A 546 -11.11 -25.28 11.60
CA LYS A 546 -12.53 -25.29 11.23
C LYS A 546 -12.75 -24.76 9.81
N LYS A 547 -11.97 -23.76 9.38
CA LYS A 547 -11.96 -23.25 7.99
C LYS A 547 -11.65 -24.36 6.98
N LEU A 548 -10.65 -25.19 7.23
CA LEU A 548 -10.30 -26.31 6.33
C LEU A 548 -11.40 -27.36 6.22
N ALA A 549 -12.08 -27.68 7.34
CA ALA A 549 -13.24 -28.58 7.31
C ALA A 549 -14.39 -27.95 6.50
N ARG A 550 -14.68 -26.67 6.77
CA ARG A 550 -15.75 -25.93 6.10
C ARG A 550 -15.50 -25.77 4.59
N GLN A 551 -14.26 -25.56 4.17
CA GLN A 551 -13.90 -25.54 2.74
C GLN A 551 -14.27 -26.85 2.05
N LYS A 552 -14.00 -28.01 2.67
CA LYS A 552 -14.37 -29.32 2.10
C LYS A 552 -15.88 -29.49 1.98
N GLU A 553 -16.63 -29.02 2.98
CA GLU A 553 -18.10 -29.03 2.94
C GLU A 553 -18.64 -28.11 1.84
N LEU A 554 -18.11 -26.89 1.71
CA LEU A 554 -18.50 -25.95 0.66
C LEU A 554 -18.16 -26.49 -0.73
N ILE A 555 -16.97 -27.08 -0.93
CA ILE A 555 -16.58 -27.72 -2.19
C ILE A 555 -17.48 -28.93 -2.50
N ALA A 556 -17.86 -29.72 -1.50
CA ALA A 556 -18.81 -30.83 -1.70
C ALA A 556 -20.22 -30.34 -2.07
N LYS A 557 -20.65 -29.19 -1.51
CA LYS A 557 -21.93 -28.53 -1.86
C LYS A 557 -21.86 -27.87 -3.24
N PHE A 558 -20.71 -27.32 -3.60
CA PHE A 558 -20.46 -26.55 -4.82
C PHE A 558 -19.22 -27.08 -5.55
N PRO A 559 -19.35 -28.14 -6.38
CA PRO A 559 -18.20 -28.80 -7.01
C PRO A 559 -17.32 -27.87 -7.88
N THR A 560 -17.89 -26.80 -8.43
CA THR A 560 -17.16 -25.78 -9.22
C THR A 560 -16.15 -24.99 -8.39
N LEU A 561 -16.31 -24.91 -7.06
CA LEU A 561 -15.38 -24.21 -6.17
C LEU A 561 -14.01 -24.84 -6.12
N ASP A 562 -13.88 -26.16 -6.26
CA ASP A 562 -12.56 -26.78 -6.25
C ASP A 562 -11.74 -26.30 -7.43
N ARG A 563 -12.31 -26.32 -8.64
CA ARG A 563 -11.67 -25.80 -9.86
C ARG A 563 -11.27 -24.34 -9.68
N LYS A 564 -12.20 -23.47 -9.28
CA LYS A 564 -11.97 -22.03 -9.08
C LYS A 564 -10.90 -21.76 -8.02
N TRP A 565 -10.92 -22.49 -6.91
CA TRP A 565 -9.90 -22.34 -5.86
C TRP A 565 -8.53 -22.82 -6.33
N GLN A 566 -8.45 -23.91 -7.09
CA GLN A 566 -7.17 -24.34 -7.69
C GLN A 566 -6.65 -23.32 -8.71
N GLU A 567 -7.53 -22.72 -9.51
CA GLU A 567 -7.16 -21.64 -10.44
C GLU A 567 -6.63 -20.41 -9.70
N GLU A 568 -7.28 -19.99 -8.61
CA GLU A 568 -6.80 -18.92 -7.73
C GLU A 568 -5.39 -19.21 -7.19
N ASN A 569 -5.18 -20.44 -6.69
CA ASN A 569 -3.89 -20.88 -6.17
C ASN A 569 -2.79 -20.91 -7.26
N ASP A 570 -3.11 -21.46 -8.44
CA ASP A 570 -2.18 -21.55 -9.57
C ASP A 570 -1.83 -20.16 -10.11
N ARG A 571 -2.83 -19.27 -10.27
CA ARG A 571 -2.63 -17.88 -10.67
C ARG A 571 -1.69 -17.14 -9.73
N ASN A 572 -1.94 -17.20 -8.43
CA ASN A 572 -1.07 -16.56 -7.43
C ASN A 572 0.34 -17.17 -7.43
N LYS A 573 0.46 -18.47 -7.61
CA LYS A 573 1.76 -19.17 -7.71
C LYS A 573 2.54 -18.73 -8.94
N LEU A 574 1.92 -18.67 -10.12
CA LEU A 574 2.60 -18.22 -11.34
C LEU A 574 2.95 -16.74 -11.28
N GLY A 575 2.08 -15.88 -10.73
CA GLY A 575 2.41 -14.49 -10.45
C GLY A 575 3.60 -14.35 -9.48
N SER A 576 3.64 -15.18 -8.44
CA SER A 576 4.77 -15.25 -7.50
C SER A 576 6.10 -15.65 -8.15
N ILE A 577 6.06 -16.45 -9.22
CA ILE A 577 7.24 -16.81 -10.02
C ILE A 577 7.65 -15.61 -10.87
N PHE A 578 6.69 -14.97 -11.54
CA PHE A 578 6.94 -13.77 -12.36
C PHE A 578 7.59 -12.65 -11.54
N PHE A 579 7.02 -12.29 -10.39
CA PHE A 579 7.54 -11.23 -9.52
C PHE A 579 8.92 -11.52 -8.91
N ARG A 580 9.36 -12.79 -8.89
CA ARG A 580 10.68 -13.19 -8.37
C ARG A 580 11.68 -13.53 -9.48
N SER A 581 11.32 -13.28 -10.73
CA SER A 581 12.19 -13.50 -11.88
C SER A 581 13.09 -12.28 -12.11
N ASP A 582 14.39 -12.50 -12.29
CA ASP A 582 15.37 -11.43 -12.58
C ASP A 582 15.12 -10.73 -13.93
N ASP A 583 14.35 -11.35 -14.83
CA ASP A 583 13.91 -10.74 -16.09
C ASP A 583 12.89 -9.62 -15.88
N ALA A 584 12.09 -9.72 -14.81
CA ALA A 584 11.01 -8.77 -14.50
C ALA A 584 11.40 -7.85 -13.35
N PHE A 585 12.02 -8.39 -12.29
CA PHE A 585 12.35 -7.68 -11.07
C PHE A 585 13.64 -8.23 -10.45
N ARG A 586 14.63 -7.37 -10.23
CA ARG A 586 15.95 -7.73 -9.66
C ARG A 586 16.03 -7.51 -8.16
N TYR A 587 15.11 -6.75 -7.56
CA TYR A 587 15.20 -6.33 -6.16
C TYR A 587 14.14 -6.94 -5.24
N GLN A 588 13.25 -7.80 -5.76
CA GLN A 588 12.25 -8.53 -4.95
C GLN A 588 12.83 -9.72 -4.18
N SER A 589 14.03 -10.18 -4.52
CA SER A 589 14.75 -11.24 -3.81
C SER A 589 16.16 -10.79 -3.50
N TRP A 590 16.56 -10.88 -2.23
CA TRP A 590 17.90 -10.49 -1.78
C TRP A 590 18.51 -11.55 -0.89
N VAL A 591 19.84 -11.57 -0.76
CA VAL A 591 20.59 -12.55 0.04
C VAL A 591 21.42 -11.81 1.08
N VAL A 592 21.27 -12.21 2.33
CA VAL A 592 21.97 -11.64 3.50
C VAL A 592 22.58 -12.80 4.29
N GLY A 593 23.89 -12.78 4.54
CA GLY A 593 24.61 -13.89 5.18
C GLY A 593 24.37 -15.26 4.54
N GLY A 594 24.29 -15.32 3.20
CA GLY A 594 24.06 -16.55 2.44
C GLY A 594 22.62 -17.11 2.49
N ARG A 595 21.66 -16.37 3.05
CA ARG A 595 20.25 -16.75 3.12
C ARG A 595 19.38 -15.73 2.42
N LYS A 596 18.38 -16.18 1.66
CA LYS A 596 17.38 -15.28 1.07
C LYS A 596 16.62 -14.57 2.17
N THR A 597 16.43 -13.27 2.04
CA THR A 597 15.56 -12.49 2.91
C THR A 597 14.12 -12.97 2.70
N SER A 598 13.51 -13.56 3.73
CA SER A 598 12.17 -14.10 3.64
C SER A 598 11.13 -13.05 3.99
N ALA A 599 10.18 -12.82 3.08
CA ALA A 599 8.91 -12.17 3.39
C ALA A 599 7.83 -12.66 2.42
N ASP A 600 6.58 -12.51 2.85
CA ASP A 600 5.45 -12.57 1.94
C ASP A 600 5.62 -11.49 0.86
N LEU A 601 5.23 -11.82 -0.38
CA LEU A 601 5.30 -10.86 -1.49
C LEU A 601 4.19 -9.82 -1.32
N ASN A 602 4.56 -8.55 -1.22
CA ASN A 602 3.61 -7.46 -1.07
C ASN A 602 3.60 -6.61 -2.34
N LEU A 603 2.41 -6.23 -2.81
CA LEU A 603 2.24 -5.51 -4.06
C LEU A 603 2.88 -4.13 -4.06
N TYR A 604 2.96 -3.41 -2.93
CA TYR A 604 3.61 -2.09 -2.90
C TYR A 604 5.11 -2.21 -3.20
N LYS A 605 5.73 -3.35 -2.84
CA LYS A 605 7.16 -3.62 -3.09
C LYS A 605 7.42 -3.87 -4.58
N VAL A 606 6.52 -4.60 -5.21
CA VAL A 606 6.54 -4.85 -6.67
C VAL A 606 6.27 -3.55 -7.41
N ALA A 607 5.26 -2.79 -6.98
CA ALA A 607 4.89 -1.51 -7.55
C ALA A 607 6.05 -0.51 -7.49
N LEU A 608 6.73 -0.40 -6.34
CA LEU A 608 7.86 0.51 -6.19
C LEU A 608 8.98 0.23 -7.21
N GLU A 609 9.35 -1.04 -7.38
CA GLU A 609 10.36 -1.41 -8.39
C GLU A 609 9.83 -1.22 -9.83
N ARG A 610 8.55 -1.55 -10.10
CA ARG A 610 7.92 -1.31 -11.41
C ARG A 610 7.92 0.19 -11.75
N PHE A 611 7.58 1.05 -10.80
CA PHE A 611 7.54 2.49 -11.01
C PHE A 611 8.94 3.04 -11.26
N ALA A 612 9.93 2.58 -10.50
CA ALA A 612 11.33 2.90 -10.76
C ALA A 612 11.78 2.48 -12.18
N GLN A 613 11.33 1.31 -12.67
CA GLN A 613 11.57 0.86 -14.03
C GLN A 613 10.86 1.71 -15.11
N LEU A 614 9.71 2.30 -14.79
CA LEU A 614 8.93 3.14 -15.72
C LEU A 614 9.33 4.62 -15.68
N LEU A 615 10.25 4.99 -14.79
CA LEU A 615 10.73 6.36 -14.62
C LEU A 615 11.75 6.71 -15.71
N SER A 616 11.70 7.93 -16.24
CA SER A 616 12.70 8.44 -17.17
C SER A 616 14.05 8.67 -16.46
N GLY A 617 15.13 8.85 -17.22
CA GLY A 617 16.48 8.98 -16.66
C GLY A 617 16.71 10.21 -15.76
N GLN A 618 15.83 11.22 -15.83
CA GLN A 618 15.82 12.40 -14.95
C GLN A 618 14.46 12.59 -14.24
N GLY A 619 13.68 11.51 -14.13
CA GLY A 619 12.35 11.56 -13.56
C GLY A 619 12.34 11.61 -12.03
N ARG A 620 11.18 12.02 -11.48
CA ARG A 620 10.89 12.04 -10.05
C ARG A 620 9.76 11.07 -9.71
N LEU A 621 9.91 10.35 -8.62
CA LEU A 621 8.90 9.42 -8.11
C LEU A 621 8.51 9.86 -6.70
N SER A 622 7.22 10.05 -6.44
CA SER A 622 6.69 10.26 -5.08
C SER A 622 5.51 9.34 -4.82
N VAL A 623 5.63 8.44 -3.86
CA VAL A 623 4.61 7.41 -3.58
C VAL A 623 4.34 7.20 -2.11
N LEU A 624 3.09 6.84 -1.81
CA LEU A 624 2.72 6.34 -0.48
C LEU A 624 3.07 4.86 -0.33
N VAL A 625 3.79 4.51 0.72
CA VAL A 625 4.22 3.14 1.00
C VAL A 625 4.06 2.82 2.49
N PRO A 626 3.87 1.56 2.88
CA PRO A 626 4.02 1.16 4.28
C PRO A 626 5.42 1.52 4.83
N ASP A 627 5.47 2.00 6.08
CA ASP A 627 6.71 2.50 6.69
C ASP A 627 7.80 1.42 6.80
N ASN A 628 7.39 0.16 6.95
CA ASN A 628 8.26 -1.00 7.04
C ASN A 628 9.13 -1.24 5.79
N LEU A 629 8.96 -0.49 4.70
CA LEU A 629 9.93 -0.42 3.60
C LEU A 629 11.36 -0.23 4.10
N VAL A 630 11.56 0.64 5.10
CA VAL A 630 12.90 1.01 5.57
C VAL A 630 13.46 0.09 6.65
N THR A 631 12.66 -0.83 7.22
CA THR A 631 13.09 -1.72 8.33
C THR A 631 12.98 -3.20 8.00
N ASP A 632 11.98 -3.64 7.23
CA ASP A 632 11.70 -5.07 7.04
C ASP A 632 12.81 -5.79 6.26
N ALA A 633 13.11 -7.03 6.65
CA ALA A 633 14.04 -7.89 5.91
C ALA A 633 13.57 -8.13 4.47
N GLY A 634 12.26 -8.26 4.24
CA GLY A 634 11.68 -8.46 2.91
C GLY A 634 11.83 -7.29 1.96
N SER A 635 12.24 -6.12 2.44
CA SER A 635 12.44 -4.90 1.64
C SER A 635 13.92 -4.61 1.38
N THR A 636 14.82 -5.54 1.74
CA THR A 636 16.27 -5.32 1.65
C THR A 636 16.73 -5.01 0.23
N GLY A 637 16.31 -5.80 -0.76
CA GLY A 637 16.70 -5.55 -2.16
C GLY A 637 16.21 -4.18 -2.64
N LEU A 638 15.00 -3.76 -2.25
CA LEU A 638 14.48 -2.42 -2.57
C LEU A 638 15.28 -1.31 -1.90
N ARG A 639 15.81 -1.51 -0.69
CA ARG A 639 16.69 -0.51 -0.07
C ARG A 639 18.02 -0.39 -0.80
N HIS A 640 18.59 -1.50 -1.29
CA HIS A 640 19.74 -1.42 -2.21
C HIS A 640 19.38 -0.67 -3.49
N MET A 641 18.23 -0.98 -4.10
CA MET A 641 17.74 -0.23 -5.26
C MET A 641 17.71 1.27 -4.97
N LEU A 642 16.98 1.69 -3.94
CA LEU A 642 16.77 3.10 -3.62
C LEU A 642 18.06 3.81 -3.21
N PHE A 643 18.84 3.25 -2.28
CA PHE A 643 19.97 3.95 -1.66
C PHE A 643 21.29 3.87 -2.44
N GLU A 644 21.36 3.03 -3.48
CA GLU A 644 22.56 2.87 -4.32
C GLU A 644 22.36 3.37 -5.75
N HIS A 645 21.12 3.39 -6.25
CA HIS A 645 20.84 3.76 -7.64
C HIS A 645 19.99 5.02 -7.81
N TYR A 646 19.31 5.50 -6.76
CA TYR A 646 18.44 6.67 -6.83
C TYR A 646 18.83 7.71 -5.78
N GLN A 647 18.67 9.00 -6.09
CA GLN A 647 18.75 10.04 -5.08
C GLN A 647 17.45 10.05 -4.28
N VAL A 648 17.47 9.47 -3.08
CA VAL A 648 16.37 9.62 -2.12
C VAL A 648 16.38 11.05 -1.61
N GLU A 649 15.25 11.76 -1.77
CA GLU A 649 15.09 13.12 -1.26
C GLU A 649 14.51 13.07 0.16
N GLU A 650 13.43 12.30 0.34
CA GLU A 650 12.79 12.17 1.64
C GLU A 650 11.99 10.88 1.87
N PHE A 651 11.91 10.49 3.15
CA PHE A 651 11.05 9.42 3.66
C PHE A 651 10.27 9.89 4.90
N LEU A 652 9.00 10.25 4.71
CA LEU A 652 8.20 10.95 5.72
C LEU A 652 7.13 10.01 6.30
N SER A 653 7.43 9.38 7.45
CA SER A 653 6.59 8.35 8.07
C SER A 653 5.57 8.89 9.07
N PHE A 654 4.35 8.35 9.00
CA PHE A 654 3.18 8.68 9.79
C PHE A 654 2.64 7.46 10.53
N ASP A 655 2.09 7.71 11.72
CA ASP A 655 1.29 6.75 12.49
C ASP A 655 -0.20 7.12 12.40
N ASN A 656 -1.04 6.14 12.05
CA ASN A 656 -2.48 6.36 11.84
C ASN A 656 -3.30 6.47 13.14
N GLY A 657 -2.68 6.69 14.31
CA GLY A 657 -3.35 6.74 15.60
C GLY A 657 -4.46 7.79 15.66
N LYS A 658 -4.27 8.93 14.98
CA LYS A 658 -5.29 9.99 14.85
C LYS A 658 -6.28 9.78 13.70
N GLY A 659 -6.12 8.72 12.89
CA GLY A 659 -7.03 8.38 11.80
C GLY A 659 -6.89 9.31 10.61
N ILE A 660 -5.64 9.53 10.18
CA ILE A 660 -5.31 10.24 8.93
C ILE A 660 -6.01 9.54 7.77
N PHE A 661 -5.94 8.20 7.75
CA PHE A 661 -6.77 7.34 6.92
C PHE A 661 -7.85 6.69 7.79
N PRO A 662 -9.12 7.14 7.74
CA PRO A 662 -10.18 6.65 8.64
C PRO A 662 -10.49 5.16 8.48
N ALA A 663 -10.35 4.62 7.27
CA ALA A 663 -10.63 3.21 6.95
C ALA A 663 -9.47 2.26 7.30
N VAL A 664 -8.27 2.80 7.53
CA VAL A 664 -7.09 2.01 7.86
C VAL A 664 -7.00 1.82 9.37
N HIS A 665 -6.48 0.68 9.83
CA HIS A 665 -6.32 0.39 11.26
C HIS A 665 -5.49 1.49 11.96
N ARG A 666 -5.85 1.87 13.18
CA ARG A 666 -5.22 2.98 13.93
C ARG A 666 -3.74 2.77 14.26
N SER A 667 -3.28 1.51 14.26
CA SER A 667 -1.87 1.18 14.48
C SER A 667 -1.06 1.02 13.20
N TYR A 668 -1.68 1.23 12.04
CA TYR A 668 -0.97 1.11 10.77
C TYR A 668 -0.09 2.34 10.56
N LYS A 669 1.03 2.14 9.89
CA LYS A 669 2.02 3.18 9.62
C LYS A 669 2.38 3.16 8.14
N PHE A 670 2.62 4.34 7.61
CA PHE A 670 2.83 4.57 6.18
C PHE A 670 3.71 5.80 6.00
N ALA A 671 4.30 5.98 4.83
CA ALA A 671 5.23 7.04 4.55
C ALA A 671 5.07 7.58 3.13
N VAL A 672 5.39 8.87 2.96
CA VAL A 672 5.68 9.43 1.64
C VAL A 672 7.15 9.18 1.35
N LEU A 673 7.44 8.47 0.26
CA LEU A 673 8.78 8.31 -0.29
C LEU A 673 8.90 9.19 -1.53
N THR A 674 9.88 10.09 -1.56
CA THR A 674 10.22 10.89 -2.75
C THR A 674 11.65 10.61 -3.19
N VAL A 675 11.83 10.26 -4.46
CA VAL A 675 13.13 9.96 -5.07
C VAL A 675 13.27 10.60 -6.45
N ASN A 676 14.51 10.88 -6.83
CA ASN A 676 14.92 11.29 -8.16
C ASN A 676 15.73 10.15 -8.81
N SER A 677 15.52 9.92 -10.11
CA SER A 677 16.21 8.89 -10.91
C SER A 677 17.70 9.14 -11.11
N GLU A 678 18.16 10.36 -10.85
CA GLU A 678 19.59 10.67 -10.85
C GLU A 678 20.33 9.79 -9.85
N HIS A 679 21.51 9.30 -10.25
CA HIS A 679 22.41 8.64 -9.32
C HIS A 679 22.66 9.53 -8.11
N PRO A 680 22.82 8.96 -6.90
CA PRO A 680 23.02 9.73 -5.67
C PRO A 680 24.09 10.82 -5.85
N GLN A 681 23.67 12.08 -5.85
CA GLN A 681 24.55 13.25 -5.91
C GLN A 681 25.01 13.66 -4.51
N THR A 682 24.18 13.35 -3.51
CA THR A 682 24.47 13.57 -2.10
C THR A 682 24.28 12.27 -1.34
N ASP A 683 25.07 12.08 -0.28
CA ASP A 683 24.98 10.88 0.55
C ASP A 683 24.00 11.07 1.74
N GLN A 684 23.01 11.95 1.58
CA GLN A 684 22.04 12.27 2.63
C GLN A 684 20.61 12.43 2.10
N PHE A 685 19.64 12.21 2.97
CA PHE A 685 18.22 12.45 2.70
C PHE A 685 17.49 12.89 3.97
N LYS A 686 16.26 13.40 3.80
CA LYS A 686 15.43 13.86 4.91
C LYS A 686 14.44 12.78 5.37
N ALA A 687 14.24 12.62 6.67
CA ALA A 687 13.22 11.72 7.16
C ALA A 687 12.62 12.17 8.49
N PHE A 688 11.40 11.73 8.75
CA PHE A 688 10.83 11.71 10.10
C PHE A 688 10.02 10.43 10.27
N PHE A 689 9.78 10.04 11.51
CA PHE A 689 9.05 8.81 11.82
C PHE A 689 7.89 9.06 12.77
N TYR A 690 6.79 8.33 12.53
CA TYR A 690 5.63 8.24 13.41
C TYR A 690 4.91 9.57 13.71
N GLN A 691 4.95 10.52 12.77
CA GLN A 691 4.18 11.74 12.91
C GLN A 691 2.67 11.43 12.83
N GLN A 692 1.87 12.15 13.62
CA GLN A 692 0.41 11.92 13.70
C GLN A 692 -0.40 13.07 13.09
N SER A 693 0.25 14.10 12.54
CA SER A 693 -0.40 15.22 11.86
C SER A 693 0.27 15.49 10.52
N LEU A 694 -0.53 15.75 9.49
CA LEU A 694 -0.06 16.11 8.15
C LEU A 694 0.63 17.48 8.11
N ASP A 695 0.48 18.32 9.13
CA ASP A 695 1.23 19.57 9.27
C ASP A 695 2.75 19.32 9.30
N ALA A 696 3.17 18.09 9.67
CA ALA A 696 4.57 17.69 9.65
C ALA A 696 5.18 17.69 8.23
N LEU A 697 4.37 17.53 7.16
CA LEU A 697 4.85 17.52 5.77
C LEU A 697 5.63 18.81 5.43
N VAL A 698 5.12 19.94 5.90
CA VAL A 698 5.68 21.28 5.61
C VAL A 698 6.56 21.82 6.75
N ASN A 699 6.69 21.08 7.85
CA ASN A 699 7.51 21.50 8.98
C ASN A 699 8.94 20.95 8.86
N ASN A 700 9.86 21.78 8.39
CA ASN A 700 11.26 21.40 8.19
C ASN A 700 12.00 21.06 9.49
N ASP A 701 11.59 21.61 10.64
CA ASP A 701 12.22 21.33 11.94
C ASP A 701 11.97 19.88 12.40
N ARG A 702 10.97 19.21 11.81
CA ARG A 702 10.69 17.79 12.07
C ARG A 702 11.53 16.85 11.22
N LYS A 703 12.12 17.33 10.13
CA LYS A 703 12.85 16.50 9.15
C LYS A 703 14.31 16.30 9.58
N LEU A 704 14.60 15.10 10.07
CA LEU A 704 15.94 14.64 10.44
C LEU A 704 16.80 14.42 9.20
N THR A 705 18.12 14.50 9.36
CA THR A 705 19.08 14.25 8.27
C THR A 705 19.73 12.88 8.46
N TYR A 706 19.50 11.97 7.52
CA TYR A 706 20.13 10.66 7.50
C TYR A 706 21.30 10.65 6.53
N GLN A 707 22.44 10.14 6.99
CA GLN A 707 23.65 9.94 6.18
C GLN A 707 23.72 8.48 5.73
N LEU A 708 23.72 8.25 4.41
CA LEU A 708 23.76 6.92 3.82
C LEU A 708 25.08 6.19 4.12
N ALA A 709 26.23 6.89 4.16
CA ALA A 709 27.50 6.32 4.61
C ALA A 709 27.36 5.69 6.00
N THR A 710 26.70 6.38 6.93
CA THR A 710 26.51 5.89 8.30
C THR A 710 25.61 4.66 8.33
N ILE A 711 24.52 4.66 7.53
CA ILE A 711 23.64 3.48 7.40
C ILE A 711 24.41 2.27 6.84
N ARG A 712 25.25 2.48 5.81
CA ARG A 712 26.12 1.45 5.24
C ARG A 712 27.12 0.92 6.27
N GLN A 713 27.70 1.79 7.09
CA GLN A 713 28.61 1.39 8.18
C GLN A 713 27.91 0.52 9.23
N MET A 714 26.65 0.81 9.55
CA MET A 714 25.89 0.00 10.52
C MET A 714 25.52 -1.39 9.99
N ASP A 715 24.95 -1.45 8.78
CA ASP A 715 24.58 -2.72 8.15
C ASP A 715 24.53 -2.67 6.62
N ALA A 716 25.70 -2.77 5.97
CA ALA A 716 25.83 -2.77 4.51
C ALA A 716 25.02 -3.87 3.78
N GLU A 717 24.69 -5.00 4.43
CA GLU A 717 23.90 -6.06 3.80
C GLU A 717 22.39 -5.80 3.83
N ARG A 718 21.90 -4.97 4.77
CA ARG A 718 20.46 -4.72 4.96
C ARG A 718 20.02 -3.31 4.65
N LEU A 719 20.89 -2.33 4.88
CA LEU A 719 20.63 -0.89 4.79
C LEU A 719 19.36 -0.45 5.56
N ALA A 720 19.00 -1.14 6.64
CA ALA A 720 17.81 -0.83 7.42
C ALA A 720 18.00 0.46 8.22
N LEU A 721 16.96 1.30 8.26
CA LEU A 721 16.99 2.57 8.99
C LEU A 721 16.63 2.39 10.47
N PHE A 722 17.21 3.25 11.30
CA PHE A 722 16.73 3.49 12.66
C PHE A 722 15.67 4.59 12.62
N GLU A 723 14.46 4.32 13.12
CA GLU A 723 13.30 5.21 13.03
C GLU A 723 13.27 6.25 14.18
N ALA A 724 14.26 7.14 14.19
CA ALA A 724 14.45 8.13 15.25
C ALA A 724 13.34 9.20 15.29
N GLN A 725 13.03 9.68 16.49
CA GLN A 725 12.05 10.74 16.76
C GLN A 725 12.68 12.13 16.82
N SER A 726 13.99 12.22 17.04
CA SER A 726 14.75 13.47 17.05
C SER A 726 16.17 13.27 16.54
N GLN A 727 16.86 14.37 16.21
CA GLN A 727 18.24 14.31 15.73
C GLN A 727 19.17 13.85 16.86
N GLU A 728 18.91 14.28 18.10
CA GLU A 728 19.66 13.87 19.29
C GLU A 728 19.55 12.36 19.54
N GLU A 729 18.37 11.78 19.30
CA GLU A 729 18.18 10.32 19.40
C GLU A 729 18.96 9.57 18.32
N LEU A 730 18.89 10.06 17.08
CA LEU A 730 19.61 9.47 15.95
C LEU A 730 21.11 9.49 16.21
N ASP A 731 21.66 10.65 16.59
CA ASP A 731 23.08 10.84 16.83
C ASP A 731 23.58 9.96 17.98
N LEU A 732 22.83 9.89 19.08
CA LEU A 732 23.17 9.02 20.22
C LEU A 732 23.15 7.54 19.83
N TYR A 733 22.11 7.09 19.13
CA TYR A 733 22.01 5.71 18.68
C TYR A 733 23.16 5.34 17.74
N LEU A 734 23.49 6.20 16.78
CA LEU A 734 24.61 6.01 15.86
C LEU A 734 25.95 5.95 16.59
N LYS A 735 26.18 6.87 17.53
CA LYS A 735 27.38 6.90 18.39
C LYS A 735 27.57 5.58 19.11
N LEU A 736 26.54 5.08 19.78
CA LEU A 736 26.59 3.80 20.48
C LEU A 736 26.79 2.62 19.52
N ARG A 737 26.05 2.60 18.41
CA ARG A 737 26.04 1.48 17.47
C ARG A 737 27.35 1.29 16.72
N LEU A 738 28.10 2.39 16.49
CA LEU A 738 29.32 2.43 15.69
C LEU A 738 30.61 2.49 16.51
N ARG A 739 30.53 2.72 17.84
CA ARG A 739 31.72 2.77 18.72
C ARG A 739 32.56 1.48 18.65
N TYR A 740 31.90 0.32 18.60
CA TYR A 740 32.56 -0.98 18.53
C TYR A 740 31.98 -1.85 17.40
N PRO A 741 32.78 -2.75 16.79
CA PRO A 741 32.28 -3.68 15.79
C PRO A 741 31.18 -4.59 16.32
N ALA A 742 30.24 -4.99 15.46
CA ALA A 742 29.13 -5.85 15.86
C ALA A 742 29.59 -7.28 16.14
N LEU A 743 28.89 -8.00 17.03
CA LEU A 743 29.19 -9.40 17.37
C LEU A 743 29.25 -10.35 16.16
N ARG A 744 28.50 -10.08 15.08
CA ARG A 744 28.56 -10.86 13.83
C ARG A 744 29.92 -10.76 13.13
N ASP A 745 30.59 -9.62 13.25
CA ASP A 745 31.84 -9.32 12.56
C ASP A 745 33.04 -9.79 13.40
N THR A 746 32.95 -9.64 14.73
CA THR A 746 34.02 -10.07 15.64
C THR A 746 33.98 -11.56 15.96
N GLY A 747 32.80 -12.19 15.91
CA GLY A 747 32.62 -13.59 16.28
C GLY A 747 32.87 -13.89 17.76
N LEU A 748 32.99 -12.86 18.60
CA LEU A 748 33.34 -12.96 20.03
C LEU A 748 32.39 -13.89 20.79
N LEU A 749 31.08 -13.71 20.59
CA LEU A 749 30.05 -14.52 21.24
C LEU A 749 29.13 -15.14 20.20
N LYS A 750 28.92 -16.46 20.33
CA LYS A 750 27.92 -17.20 19.54
C LYS A 750 26.92 -17.80 20.50
N PHE A 751 25.64 -17.56 20.25
CA PHE A 751 24.56 -18.08 21.08
C PHE A 751 23.81 -19.22 20.39
N GLY A 752 23.13 -20.06 21.16
CA GLY A 752 22.33 -21.18 20.69
C GLY A 752 21.41 -21.73 21.78
N ASN A 753 20.63 -22.77 21.45
CA ASN A 753 19.71 -23.44 22.37
C ASN A 753 20.22 -24.85 22.68
N ASP A 754 20.12 -25.29 23.94
CA ASP A 754 20.41 -26.68 24.30
C ASP A 754 19.19 -27.59 24.01
N PHE A 755 18.00 -27.23 24.53
CA PHE A 755 16.78 -28.05 24.40
C PHE A 755 15.53 -27.25 23.99
N HIS A 756 14.60 -27.86 23.25
CA HIS A 756 13.30 -27.29 22.91
C HIS A 756 12.19 -27.94 23.75
N LYS A 757 11.38 -27.14 24.45
CA LYS A 757 10.44 -27.66 25.47
C LYS A 757 9.46 -28.70 24.90
N THR A 758 8.89 -28.43 23.73
CA THR A 758 7.96 -29.36 23.06
C THR A 758 8.68 -30.55 22.40
N ASN A 759 9.68 -30.29 21.56
CA ASN A 759 10.33 -31.33 20.74
C ASN A 759 11.24 -32.28 21.54
N ASP A 760 11.67 -31.88 22.74
CA ASP A 760 12.54 -32.67 23.62
C ASP A 760 11.87 -33.02 24.97
N SER A 761 10.54 -32.91 25.05
CA SER A 761 9.77 -33.17 26.28
C SER A 761 10.07 -34.54 26.89
N SER A 762 10.32 -35.55 26.05
CA SER A 762 10.65 -36.92 26.45
C SER A 762 12.03 -37.07 27.11
N LEU A 763 12.87 -36.03 27.09
CA LEU A 763 14.22 -36.05 27.69
C LEU A 763 14.25 -35.42 29.08
N PHE A 764 13.14 -34.83 29.54
CA PHE A 764 13.09 -34.12 30.82
C PHE A 764 12.63 -35.05 31.93
N VAL A 765 13.38 -35.07 33.02
CA VAL A 765 13.09 -35.83 34.25
C VAL A 765 12.97 -34.86 35.43
N PRO A 766 12.23 -35.22 36.50
CA PRO A 766 12.29 -34.46 37.76
C PRO A 766 13.73 -34.42 38.28
N TYR A 767 14.18 -33.25 38.72
CA TYR A 767 15.51 -33.07 39.31
C TYR A 767 15.54 -33.66 40.71
N THR A 768 16.48 -34.59 40.93
CA THR A 768 16.71 -35.26 42.22
C THR A 768 18.06 -34.87 42.83
N GLY A 769 18.95 -34.25 42.05
CA GLY A 769 20.30 -33.87 42.47
C GLY A 769 21.33 -34.97 42.26
N ALA A 770 21.02 -36.00 41.46
CA ALA A 770 21.96 -37.05 41.11
C ALA A 770 23.13 -36.51 40.25
N GLU A 771 24.33 -37.11 40.37
CA GLU A 771 25.55 -36.63 39.69
C GLU A 771 25.44 -36.60 38.14
N ASN A 772 24.61 -37.45 37.56
CA ASN A 772 24.35 -37.55 36.12
C ASN A 772 23.23 -36.63 35.62
N GLU A 773 22.57 -35.87 36.50
CA GLU A 773 21.50 -34.95 36.11
C GLU A 773 22.03 -33.54 35.88
N LEU A 774 21.74 -32.97 34.71
CA LEU A 774 21.94 -31.55 34.44
C LEU A 774 20.65 -30.79 34.67
N LEU A 775 20.63 -29.92 35.69
CA LEU A 775 19.49 -29.08 36.00
C LEU A 775 19.14 -28.15 34.82
N LEU A 776 17.84 -28.04 34.52
CA LEU A 776 17.29 -27.35 33.35
C LEU A 776 16.68 -25.98 33.71
N TYR A 777 17.28 -24.91 33.17
CA TYR A 777 16.81 -23.53 33.34
C TYR A 777 15.86 -23.07 32.23
N GLU A 778 15.01 -22.09 32.56
CA GLU A 778 14.05 -21.44 31.67
C GLU A 778 14.11 -19.92 31.85
N GLY A 779 13.49 -19.17 30.94
CA GLY A 779 13.42 -17.70 31.01
C GLY A 779 12.87 -17.16 32.33
N LYS A 780 11.98 -17.91 33.00
CA LYS A 780 11.42 -17.53 34.30
C LYS A 780 12.32 -17.82 35.50
N THR A 781 13.40 -18.59 35.32
CA THR A 781 14.31 -19.00 36.42
C THR A 781 15.56 -18.16 36.52
N MET A 782 15.61 -17.04 35.79
CA MET A 782 16.73 -16.11 35.84
C MET A 782 16.26 -14.66 35.75
N ASN A 783 17.11 -13.77 36.23
CA ASN A 783 17.01 -12.33 36.03
C ASN A 783 18.41 -11.76 35.76
N GLN A 784 18.55 -10.44 35.64
CA GLN A 784 19.82 -9.77 35.41
C GLN A 784 20.83 -10.20 36.50
N PHE A 785 21.96 -10.77 36.08
CA PHE A 785 23.00 -11.36 36.94
C PHE A 785 22.52 -12.44 37.94
N LYS A 786 21.26 -12.89 37.86
CA LYS A 786 20.64 -13.75 38.87
C LYS A 786 20.15 -15.08 38.29
N LEU A 787 20.41 -16.16 39.01
CA LEU A 787 19.86 -17.49 38.76
C LEU A 787 19.13 -17.97 40.01
N LEU A 788 17.93 -18.53 39.82
CA LEU A 788 17.21 -19.16 40.92
C LEU A 788 17.85 -20.50 41.30
N SER A 789 17.91 -20.75 42.61
CA SER A 789 18.25 -22.07 43.14
C SER A 789 17.08 -23.06 42.93
N PRO A 790 17.30 -24.38 43.00
CA PRO A 790 16.22 -25.37 42.91
C PRO A 790 15.08 -25.13 43.93
N GLU A 791 15.43 -24.68 45.13
CA GLU A 791 14.48 -24.36 46.21
C GLU A 791 13.60 -23.17 45.80
N GLN A 792 14.22 -22.08 45.33
CA GLN A 792 13.52 -20.90 44.82
C GLN A 792 12.65 -21.22 43.60
N PHE A 793 13.09 -22.17 42.78
CA PHE A 793 12.32 -22.59 41.61
C PHE A 793 11.03 -23.33 42.02
N SER A 794 11.13 -24.15 43.09
CA SER A 794 10.00 -24.87 43.67
C SER A 794 9.00 -23.91 44.33
N GLU A 795 9.47 -22.82 44.95
CA GLU A 795 8.62 -21.74 45.46
C GLU A 795 7.89 -20.98 44.33
N LEU A 796 8.58 -20.69 43.23
CA LEU A 796 8.02 -19.97 42.08
C LEU A 796 6.98 -20.80 41.32
N SER A 797 7.08 -22.13 41.34
CA SER A 797 6.17 -23.03 40.62
C SER A 797 5.87 -24.30 41.44
N PRO A 798 5.09 -24.21 42.54
CA PRO A 798 4.87 -25.33 43.46
C PRO A 798 4.19 -26.54 42.81
N ALA A 799 3.43 -26.31 41.73
CA ALA A 799 2.71 -27.34 41.00
C ALA A 799 3.54 -28.03 39.91
N THR A 800 4.81 -27.65 39.70
CA THR A 800 5.65 -28.22 38.64
C THR A 800 7.01 -28.60 39.22
N PRO A 801 7.41 -29.88 39.16
CA PRO A 801 8.72 -30.28 39.67
C PRO A 801 9.81 -29.59 38.86
N VAL A 802 10.89 -29.20 39.56
CA VAL A 802 12.14 -28.76 38.93
C VAL A 802 12.61 -29.86 37.99
N GLN A 803 13.05 -29.50 36.79
CA GLN A 803 13.40 -30.46 35.75
C GLN A 803 14.91 -30.52 35.51
N ALA A 804 15.37 -31.67 35.03
CA ALA A 804 16.72 -31.93 34.60
C ALA A 804 16.74 -32.81 33.33
N VAL A 805 17.93 -33.00 32.77
CA VAL A 805 18.19 -34.01 31.74
C VAL A 805 19.24 -34.98 32.25
N ASP A 806 19.10 -36.26 31.91
CA ASP A 806 20.02 -37.31 32.33
C ASP A 806 21.15 -37.51 31.30
N LEU A 807 22.40 -37.35 31.72
CA LEU A 807 23.60 -37.57 30.91
C LEU A 807 23.76 -39.03 30.45
N ASN A 808 23.11 -40.00 31.09
CA ASN A 808 23.13 -41.38 30.60
C ASN A 808 22.35 -41.53 29.28
N VAL A 809 21.48 -40.58 28.94
CA VAL A 809 20.76 -40.56 27.67
C VAL A 809 21.67 -40.05 26.54
N GLN A 810 21.96 -40.89 25.55
CA GLN A 810 22.84 -40.56 24.43
C GLN A 810 22.44 -39.28 23.69
N ARG A 811 21.13 -39.07 23.47
CA ARG A 811 20.62 -37.85 22.82
C ARG A 811 20.89 -36.58 23.63
N VAL A 812 20.92 -36.68 24.96
CA VAL A 812 21.29 -35.56 25.85
C VAL A 812 22.77 -35.25 25.67
N LYS A 813 23.66 -36.25 25.80
CA LYS A 813 25.12 -36.10 25.56
C LYS A 813 25.43 -35.48 24.20
N GLN A 814 24.79 -35.94 23.12
CA GLN A 814 25.00 -35.41 21.77
C GLN A 814 24.59 -33.94 21.65
N LYS A 815 23.54 -33.52 22.37
CA LYS A 815 23.08 -32.14 22.36
C LYS A 815 23.99 -31.21 23.12
N VAL A 816 24.29 -31.52 24.39
CA VAL A 816 25.09 -30.64 25.25
C VAL A 816 26.58 -30.68 24.90
N LYS A 817 27.09 -31.82 24.40
CA LYS A 817 28.53 -32.06 24.17
C LYS A 817 29.34 -31.70 25.42
N ASP A 818 30.55 -31.17 25.28
CA ASP A 818 31.39 -30.76 26.41
C ASP A 818 30.99 -29.40 27.01
N ARG A 819 29.97 -28.74 26.46
CA ARG A 819 29.59 -27.36 26.86
C ARG A 819 29.08 -27.26 28.29
N TYR A 820 28.60 -28.35 28.88
CA TYR A 820 28.12 -28.33 30.27
C TYR A 820 29.27 -28.27 31.27
N HIS A 821 30.53 -28.48 30.89
CA HIS A 821 31.67 -28.30 31.80
C HIS A 821 32.09 -26.83 31.98
N GLU A 822 31.54 -25.94 31.16
CA GLU A 822 31.96 -24.55 31.07
C GLU A 822 30.99 -23.60 31.75
N TYR A 823 31.54 -22.50 32.26
CA TYR A 823 30.77 -21.28 32.48
C TYR A 823 30.27 -20.72 31.15
N ARG A 824 28.97 -20.45 31.03
CA ARG A 824 28.36 -19.99 29.77
C ARG A 824 27.47 -18.77 29.99
N ILE A 825 27.65 -17.71 29.21
CA ILE A 825 26.71 -16.60 29.21
C ILE A 825 25.36 -17.09 28.70
N VAL A 826 24.27 -16.78 29.41
CA VAL A 826 22.89 -17.03 28.95
C VAL A 826 22.07 -15.77 29.02
N HIS A 827 21.17 -15.57 28.05
CA HIS A 827 20.21 -14.48 28.06
C HIS A 827 18.79 -14.96 27.73
N ARG A 828 17.79 -14.21 28.17
CA ARG A 828 16.39 -14.51 27.89
C ARG A 828 16.06 -14.32 26.41
N SER A 829 15.22 -15.19 25.86
CA SER A 829 14.68 -15.00 24.50
C SER A 829 13.51 -14.00 24.46
N ILE A 830 12.88 -13.74 25.61
CA ILE A 830 11.80 -12.76 25.77
C ILE A 830 12.29 -11.60 26.63
N GLY A 831 12.24 -10.39 26.08
CA GLY A 831 12.46 -9.10 26.74
C GLY A 831 11.88 -7.97 25.88
N ARG A 832 11.03 -7.12 26.46
CA ARG A 832 10.32 -6.08 25.70
C ARG A 832 11.13 -4.78 25.65
N ALA A 833 10.95 -4.03 24.57
CA ALA A 833 11.56 -2.70 24.44
C ALA A 833 11.04 -1.68 25.48
N THR A 834 9.84 -1.91 26.01
CA THR A 834 9.17 -1.04 26.99
C THR A 834 9.37 -1.48 28.43
N ASP A 835 10.03 -2.60 28.68
CA ASP A 835 10.37 -3.04 30.03
C ASP A 835 11.54 -2.21 30.59
N THR A 836 11.70 -2.24 31.92
CA THR A 836 12.82 -1.55 32.59
C THR A 836 14.18 -2.03 32.11
N ARG A 837 14.26 -3.26 31.59
CA ARG A 837 15.42 -3.88 30.94
C ARG A 837 14.94 -4.74 29.78
N THR A 838 15.55 -4.58 28.62
CA THR A 838 15.30 -5.43 27.46
C THR A 838 16.25 -6.61 27.46
N MET A 839 17.56 -6.37 27.58
CA MET A 839 18.54 -7.46 27.70
C MET A 839 18.63 -7.91 29.16
N ILE A 840 18.43 -9.21 29.38
CA ILE A 840 18.53 -9.85 30.70
C ILE A 840 19.43 -11.07 30.55
N ALA A 841 20.67 -10.94 31.01
CA ALA A 841 21.70 -11.96 30.90
C ALA A 841 22.31 -12.32 32.27
N THR A 842 22.86 -13.53 32.37
CA THR A 842 23.62 -14.01 33.54
C THR A 842 24.63 -15.08 33.12
N LEU A 843 25.46 -15.54 34.06
CA LEU A 843 26.44 -16.60 33.84
C LEU A 843 25.88 -17.95 34.30
N LEU A 844 25.73 -18.92 33.40
CA LEU A 844 25.34 -20.27 33.76
C LEU A 844 26.56 -21.06 34.27
N PRO A 845 26.53 -21.61 35.50
CA PRO A 845 27.61 -22.45 36.02
C PRO A 845 27.75 -23.79 35.26
N PRO A 846 28.91 -24.45 35.39
CA PRO A 846 29.08 -25.83 34.97
C PRO A 846 28.00 -26.75 35.52
N HIS A 847 27.77 -27.85 34.81
CA HIS A 847 26.79 -28.90 35.06
C HIS A 847 25.32 -28.44 35.03
N LYS A 848 25.03 -27.34 34.32
CA LYS A 848 23.67 -26.81 34.11
C LYS A 848 23.33 -26.66 32.62
N THR A 849 22.04 -26.76 32.30
CA THR A 849 21.51 -26.64 30.93
C THR A 849 20.25 -25.75 30.89
N PHE A 850 19.70 -25.48 29.71
CA PHE A 850 18.55 -24.61 29.52
C PHE A 850 17.65 -24.97 28.33
N THR A 851 16.43 -24.44 28.33
CA THR A 851 15.48 -24.56 27.22
C THR A 851 15.55 -23.36 26.26
N HIS A 852 14.91 -23.46 25.10
CA HIS A 852 14.76 -22.42 24.07
C HIS A 852 14.11 -21.09 24.53
N SER A 853 13.68 -21.00 25.79
CA SER A 853 13.32 -19.72 26.42
C SER A 853 14.54 -18.88 26.82
N LEU A 854 15.74 -19.47 26.73
CA LEU A 854 17.05 -18.88 26.91
C LEU A 854 17.93 -19.18 25.68
N PHE A 855 18.86 -18.28 25.40
CA PHE A 855 19.95 -18.47 24.46
C PHE A 855 21.26 -18.46 25.24
N GLY A 856 22.07 -19.49 25.08
CA GLY A 856 23.35 -19.62 25.77
C GLY A 856 24.54 -19.69 24.83
N GLN A 857 25.70 -19.28 25.34
CA GLN A 857 26.96 -19.33 24.64
C GLN A 857 27.30 -20.75 24.16
N ILE A 858 27.63 -20.91 22.88
CA ILE A 858 27.96 -22.21 22.26
C ILE A 858 29.43 -22.37 21.88
N ASN A 859 30.17 -21.26 21.73
CA ASN A 859 31.62 -21.28 21.56
C ASN A 859 32.29 -21.34 22.94
N ILE A 860 32.97 -22.45 23.22
CA ILE A 860 33.45 -22.79 24.57
C ILE A 860 34.89 -22.36 24.88
N GLU A 861 35.71 -22.10 23.86
CA GLU A 861 37.10 -21.66 24.00
C GLU A 861 37.20 -20.14 24.27
N ILE A 862 36.49 -19.66 25.29
CA ILE A 862 36.54 -18.26 25.72
C ILE A 862 36.98 -18.19 27.17
N ASP A 863 37.95 -17.33 27.46
CA ASP A 863 38.42 -17.06 28.81
C ASP A 863 37.31 -16.53 29.74
N LEU A 864 37.35 -16.92 31.02
CA LEU A 864 36.34 -16.54 32.00
C LEU A 864 36.34 -15.03 32.28
N LYS A 865 37.50 -14.35 32.29
CA LYS A 865 37.53 -12.89 32.47
C LYS A 865 36.79 -12.19 31.34
N PHE A 866 37.01 -12.63 30.09
CA PHE A 866 36.24 -12.10 28.96
C PHE A 866 34.74 -12.40 29.09
N LYS A 867 34.35 -13.60 29.55
CA LYS A 867 32.93 -13.92 29.78
C LYS A 867 32.29 -12.97 30.79
N LEU A 868 32.98 -12.64 31.88
CA LEU A 868 32.51 -11.69 32.89
C LEU A 868 32.44 -10.26 32.34
N PHE A 869 33.48 -9.82 31.65
CA PHE A 869 33.51 -8.52 30.97
C PHE A 869 32.34 -8.35 29.99
N ALA A 870 32.15 -9.30 29.07
CA ALA A 870 31.09 -9.25 28.08
C ALA A 870 29.69 -9.36 28.70
N LEU A 871 29.56 -10.10 29.82
CA LEU A 871 28.32 -10.15 30.58
C LEU A 871 27.96 -8.79 31.20
N GLY A 872 28.96 -8.04 31.70
CA GLY A 872 28.78 -6.66 32.15
C GLY A 872 28.23 -5.77 31.04
N PHE A 873 28.85 -5.80 29.85
CA PHE A 873 28.37 -5.08 28.67
C PHE A 873 26.95 -5.47 28.26
N LEU A 874 26.65 -6.77 28.15
CA LEU A 874 25.30 -7.26 27.79
C LEU A 874 24.23 -6.77 28.76
N ASN A 875 24.58 -6.57 30.03
CA ASN A 875 23.68 -6.07 31.06
C ASN A 875 23.80 -4.55 31.30
N SER A 876 24.45 -3.80 30.43
CA SER A 876 24.57 -2.34 30.53
C SER A 876 23.43 -1.58 29.83
N TYR A 877 23.14 -0.36 30.28
CA TYR A 877 22.16 0.55 29.69
C TYR A 877 22.50 0.96 28.25
N PRO A 878 23.76 1.23 27.85
CA PRO A 878 24.10 1.52 26.45
C PRO A 878 23.76 0.37 25.48
N ILE A 879 24.10 -0.87 25.84
CA ILE A 879 23.76 -2.04 25.03
C ILE A 879 22.26 -2.32 25.02
N ASP A 880 21.58 -2.15 26.17
CA ASP A 880 20.13 -2.29 26.27
C ASP A 880 19.41 -1.22 25.42
N TYR A 881 19.93 0.02 25.41
CA TYR A 881 19.45 1.12 24.58
C TYR A 881 19.55 0.76 23.10
N VAL A 882 20.68 0.25 22.62
CA VAL A 882 20.80 -0.20 21.23
C VAL A 882 19.81 -1.34 20.93
N LEU A 883 19.70 -2.33 21.83
CA LEU A 883 18.84 -3.49 21.61
C LEU A 883 17.35 -3.14 21.59
N ARG A 884 16.86 -2.29 22.49
CA ARG A 884 15.44 -1.96 22.59
C ARG A 884 14.89 -1.24 21.36
N HIS A 885 15.76 -0.55 20.62
CA HIS A 885 15.40 0.07 19.35
C HIS A 885 15.35 -0.91 18.17
N MET A 886 15.84 -2.14 18.36
CA MET A 886 15.80 -3.20 17.34
C MET A 886 14.71 -4.26 17.59
N VAL A 887 14.07 -4.29 18.77
CA VAL A 887 13.17 -5.38 19.19
C VAL A 887 11.81 -4.88 19.68
N THR A 888 10.82 -5.77 19.69
CA THR A 888 9.51 -5.51 20.32
C THR A 888 9.32 -6.36 21.58
N THR A 889 9.42 -7.69 21.47
CA THR A 889 9.27 -8.64 22.59
C THR A 889 10.27 -9.80 22.56
N ASN A 890 10.70 -10.22 21.38
CA ASN A 890 11.60 -11.37 21.22
C ASN A 890 13.00 -10.93 20.84
N ILE A 891 13.98 -11.38 21.62
CA ILE A 891 15.41 -11.12 21.41
C ILE A 891 15.95 -12.25 20.54
N SER A 892 15.72 -12.14 19.23
CA SER A 892 16.26 -13.09 18.26
C SER A 892 17.77 -12.92 18.10
N GLN A 893 18.47 -13.97 17.67
CA GLN A 893 19.91 -13.90 17.41
C GLN A 893 20.27 -12.90 16.30
N ILE A 894 19.34 -12.53 15.42
CA ILE A 894 19.58 -11.55 14.36
C ILE A 894 19.89 -10.18 14.99
N TYR A 895 19.25 -9.84 16.11
CA TYR A 895 19.47 -8.57 16.82
C TYR A 895 20.68 -8.63 17.75
N VAL A 896 20.86 -9.75 18.48
CA VAL A 896 22.04 -9.91 19.38
C VAL A 896 23.35 -9.83 18.59
N LYS A 897 23.38 -10.41 17.38
CA LYS A 897 24.53 -10.35 16.48
C LYS A 897 24.90 -8.93 16.03
N GLN A 898 24.01 -7.96 16.21
CA GLN A 898 24.23 -6.56 15.87
C GLN A 898 24.74 -5.74 17.07
N LEU A 899 24.89 -6.32 18.26
CA LEU A 899 25.32 -5.55 19.43
C LEU A 899 26.81 -5.16 19.32
N PRO A 900 27.17 -3.90 19.64
CA PRO A 900 28.54 -3.39 19.61
C PRO A 900 29.28 -3.79 20.90
N ILE A 901 29.78 -5.03 20.95
CA ILE A 901 30.50 -5.56 22.12
C ILE A 901 32.01 -5.48 21.85
N PRO A 902 32.79 -4.75 22.67
CA PRO A 902 34.23 -4.58 22.47
C PRO A 902 35.04 -5.84 22.79
N GLN A 903 36.30 -5.86 22.35
CA GLN A 903 37.32 -6.75 22.94
C GLN A 903 37.69 -6.23 24.33
N ILE A 904 38.18 -7.12 25.20
CA ILE A 904 38.58 -6.72 26.56
C ILE A 904 39.70 -5.67 26.56
N ASN A 905 40.58 -5.70 25.56
CA ASN A 905 41.71 -4.75 25.44
C ASN A 905 41.31 -3.38 24.86
N ASP A 906 40.09 -3.26 24.31
CA ASP A 906 39.59 -1.98 23.77
C ASP A 906 39.10 -1.05 24.88
N VAL A 907 38.97 -1.56 26.11
CA VAL A 907 38.36 -0.87 27.25
C VAL A 907 39.37 -0.74 28.38
N ALA A 908 39.72 0.49 28.74
CA ALA A 908 40.72 0.78 29.77
C ALA A 908 40.29 0.26 31.15
N ASP A 909 39.00 0.37 31.48
CA ASP A 909 38.43 -0.04 32.76
C ASP A 909 38.02 -1.52 32.82
N ALA A 910 38.51 -2.37 31.90
CA ALA A 910 38.04 -3.73 31.75
C ALA A 910 38.17 -4.58 33.03
N ASP A 911 39.27 -4.46 33.76
CA ASP A 911 39.48 -5.21 35.01
C ASP A 911 38.46 -4.81 36.09
N ASN A 912 38.13 -3.51 36.21
CA ASN A 912 37.09 -3.02 37.12
C ASN A 912 35.72 -3.60 36.75
N LEU A 913 35.37 -3.61 35.46
CA LEU A 913 34.11 -4.18 34.97
C LEU A 913 34.01 -5.69 35.25
N VAL A 914 35.12 -6.41 35.15
CA VAL A 914 35.20 -7.84 35.51
C VAL A 914 34.96 -8.04 37.00
N GLN A 915 35.59 -7.25 37.88
CA GLN A 915 35.40 -7.37 39.33
C GLN A 915 33.97 -7.00 39.75
N ILE A 916 33.40 -5.92 39.22
CA ILE A 916 32.00 -5.53 39.48
C ILE A 916 31.03 -6.65 39.06
N THR A 917 31.22 -7.19 37.85
CA THR A 917 30.37 -8.28 37.34
C THR A 917 30.52 -9.55 38.17
N LYS A 918 31.73 -9.85 38.66
CA LYS A 918 31.97 -10.96 39.58
C LYS A 918 31.18 -10.78 40.88
N GLU A 919 31.28 -9.62 41.53
CA GLU A 919 30.57 -9.36 42.79
C GLU A 919 29.04 -9.45 42.63
N LEU A 920 28.50 -8.91 41.52
CA LEU A 920 27.07 -9.06 41.19
C LEU A 920 26.64 -10.53 41.03
N LEU A 921 27.50 -11.38 40.49
CA LEU A 921 27.23 -12.82 40.39
C LEU A 921 27.33 -13.51 41.76
N LEU A 922 28.27 -13.12 42.63
CA LEU A 922 28.45 -13.70 43.97
C LEU A 922 27.25 -13.46 44.91
N GLU A 923 26.35 -12.53 44.59
CA GLU A 923 25.05 -12.40 45.26
C GLU A 923 24.19 -13.68 45.19
N ASN A 924 24.42 -14.52 44.17
CA ASN A 924 23.80 -15.83 44.01
C ASN A 924 24.47 -16.86 44.94
N LYS A 925 24.17 -16.75 46.23
CA LYS A 925 24.78 -17.58 47.30
C LYS A 925 24.84 -19.06 46.92
N GLY A 926 26.06 -19.61 46.91
CA GLY A 926 26.33 -21.04 46.65
C GLY A 926 26.34 -21.46 45.17
N MET A 927 26.07 -20.56 44.23
CA MET A 927 26.03 -20.90 42.79
C MET A 927 27.40 -20.81 42.10
N TYR A 928 28.34 -20.07 42.69
CA TYR A 928 29.64 -19.74 42.10
C TYR A 928 30.82 -19.89 43.10
N PRO A 929 31.06 -21.08 43.65
CA PRO A 929 31.99 -21.28 44.78
C PRO A 929 33.47 -21.09 44.42
N ASP A 930 33.83 -21.13 43.15
CA ASP A 930 35.20 -21.06 42.63
C ASP A 930 35.55 -19.73 41.95
N LEU A 931 34.59 -18.81 41.75
CA LEU A 931 34.82 -17.55 41.05
C LEU A 931 35.91 -16.68 41.70
N ASP A 932 35.97 -16.62 43.03
CA ASP A 932 37.03 -15.86 43.73
C ASP A 932 38.44 -16.43 43.48
N ASN A 933 38.55 -17.74 43.26
CA ASN A 933 39.82 -18.38 42.95
C ASN A 933 40.19 -18.20 41.47
N LEU A 934 39.20 -18.29 40.58
CA LEU A 934 39.40 -18.17 39.13
C LEU A 934 39.64 -16.72 38.69
N VAL A 935 39.08 -15.75 39.42
CA VAL A 935 39.22 -14.31 39.16
C VAL A 935 39.53 -13.58 40.48
N PRO A 936 40.83 -13.53 40.88
CA PRO A 936 41.26 -12.88 42.11
C PRO A 936 41.01 -11.36 42.11
N GLY A 937 40.83 -10.79 43.30
CA GLY A 937 40.54 -9.36 43.53
C GLY A 937 39.33 -9.16 44.45
N ASP A 938 39.28 -8.08 45.23
CA ASP A 938 38.17 -7.81 46.17
C ASP A 938 37.77 -6.33 46.28
N ASP A 939 38.14 -5.52 45.28
CA ASP A 939 37.97 -4.06 45.26
C ASP A 939 36.52 -3.59 45.50
N TYR A 940 35.53 -4.37 45.08
CA TYR A 940 34.10 -4.06 45.19
C TYR A 940 33.34 -4.93 46.19
N ARG A 941 34.05 -5.72 47.00
CA ARG A 941 33.42 -6.67 47.92
C ARG A 941 32.59 -5.94 48.97
N GLY A 942 31.34 -6.37 49.13
CA GLY A 942 30.42 -5.81 50.14
C GLY A 942 29.69 -4.53 49.74
N TRP A 943 29.90 -4.04 48.52
CA TRP A 943 29.10 -2.95 47.94
C TRP A 943 27.63 -3.40 47.77
N GLN A 944 26.70 -2.44 47.79
CA GLN A 944 25.29 -2.75 47.55
C GLN A 944 25.02 -2.98 46.07
N HIS A 945 24.01 -3.80 45.76
CA HIS A 945 23.62 -4.15 44.39
C HIS A 945 23.45 -2.91 43.49
N ASP A 946 22.65 -1.93 43.94
CA ASP A 946 22.35 -0.73 43.15
C ASP A 946 23.60 0.14 42.92
N ASP A 947 24.56 0.14 43.85
CA ASP A 947 25.83 0.87 43.72
C ASP A 947 26.75 0.18 42.70
N LEU A 948 26.80 -1.16 42.71
CA LEU A 948 27.54 -1.96 41.71
C LEU A 948 26.95 -1.75 40.30
N ILE A 949 25.62 -1.73 40.17
CA ILE A 949 24.96 -1.45 38.89
C ILE A 949 25.26 -0.03 38.40
N ALA A 950 25.23 0.96 39.29
CA ALA A 950 25.57 2.34 38.95
C ALA A 950 27.04 2.46 38.49
N GLU A 951 27.97 1.84 39.23
CA GLU A 951 29.40 1.80 38.90
C GLU A 951 29.67 1.14 37.55
N LEU A 952 29.05 -0.02 37.30
CA LEU A 952 29.16 -0.75 36.03
C LEU A 952 28.73 0.14 34.86
N ASN A 953 27.56 0.78 34.99
CA ASN A 953 27.00 1.56 33.89
C ASN A 953 27.76 2.87 33.66
N ALA A 954 28.18 3.58 34.71
CA ALA A 954 28.93 4.82 34.57
C ALA A 954 30.26 4.60 33.84
N ARG A 955 31.00 3.54 34.18
CA ARG A 955 32.25 3.15 33.49
C ARG A 955 32.01 2.82 32.01
N ILE A 956 31.02 1.98 31.71
CA ILE A 956 30.68 1.61 30.34
C ILE A 956 30.21 2.85 29.54
N MET A 957 29.42 3.74 30.13
CA MET A 957 28.98 4.99 29.49
C MET A 957 30.16 5.90 29.13
N LEU A 958 31.18 5.97 29.98
CA LEU A 958 32.42 6.67 29.68
C LEU A 958 33.20 6.00 28.53
N ASP A 959 33.22 4.66 28.46
CA ASP A 959 33.88 3.94 27.35
C ASP A 959 33.16 4.13 26.00
N PHE A 960 31.86 4.42 26.02
CA PHE A 960 31.07 4.84 24.86
C PHE A 960 31.20 6.35 24.56
N ASP A 961 32.09 7.06 25.24
CA ASP A 961 32.31 8.50 25.16
C ASP A 961 31.02 9.32 25.40
N LEU A 962 30.07 8.81 26.18
CA LEU A 962 28.83 9.54 26.46
C LEU A 962 29.11 10.76 27.33
N THR A 963 28.50 11.88 26.97
CA THR A 963 28.43 13.08 27.79
C THR A 963 27.39 12.90 28.90
N ARG A 964 27.51 13.69 29.96
CA ARG A 964 26.54 13.73 31.05
C ARG A 964 25.09 13.94 30.56
N GLU A 965 24.89 14.80 29.55
CA GLU A 965 23.57 15.07 28.97
C GLU A 965 23.02 13.86 28.20
N GLU A 966 23.87 13.18 27.41
CA GLU A 966 23.50 11.95 26.72
C GLU A 966 23.16 10.82 27.70
N VAL A 967 23.85 10.72 28.84
CA VAL A 967 23.50 9.76 29.92
C VAL A 967 22.08 10.01 30.42
N VAL A 968 21.74 11.27 30.75
CA VAL A 968 20.39 11.64 31.21
C VAL A 968 19.36 11.35 30.12
N TYR A 969 19.66 11.69 28.87
CA TYR A 969 18.78 11.45 27.73
C TYR A 969 18.53 9.94 27.53
N LEU A 970 19.58 9.14 27.52
CA LEU A 970 19.53 7.69 27.41
C LEU A 970 18.67 7.10 28.51
N MET A 971 18.92 7.47 29.77
CA MET A 971 18.20 6.90 30.90
C MET A 971 16.71 7.27 30.89
N LYS A 972 16.36 8.46 30.38
CA LYS A 972 14.97 8.87 30.21
C LYS A 972 14.19 7.92 29.29
N SER A 973 14.83 7.27 28.32
CA SER A 973 14.18 6.28 27.44
C SER A 973 13.80 4.97 28.16
N PHE A 974 14.21 4.78 29.41
CA PHE A 974 13.83 3.64 30.25
C PHE A 974 12.66 3.94 31.19
N GLU A 975 12.21 5.19 31.25
CA GLU A 975 11.04 5.57 32.03
C GLU A 975 9.76 4.95 31.44
N SER A 976 8.96 4.33 32.30
CA SER A 976 7.60 3.90 31.98
C SER A 976 6.63 4.37 33.06
N ALA A 977 5.34 4.39 32.78
CA ALA A 977 4.31 4.83 33.72
C ALA A 977 4.38 4.12 35.10
N LYS A 978 4.89 2.88 35.15
CA LYS A 978 5.03 2.10 36.39
C LYS A 978 6.39 2.25 37.07
N HIS A 979 7.43 2.70 36.36
CA HIS A 979 8.82 2.62 36.83
C HIS A 979 9.60 3.94 36.75
N ALA A 980 8.99 5.04 36.33
CA ALA A 980 9.66 6.33 36.17
C ALA A 980 10.43 6.79 37.43
N LYS A 981 9.85 6.64 38.64
CA LYS A 981 10.54 7.01 39.88
C LYS A 981 11.82 6.22 40.10
N LYS A 982 11.75 4.89 39.93
CA LYS A 982 12.90 3.99 40.10
C LYS A 982 14.00 4.32 39.10
N VAL A 983 13.64 4.58 37.83
CA VAL A 983 14.60 4.95 36.78
C VAL A 983 15.28 6.28 37.10
N LYS A 984 14.56 7.27 37.66
CA LYS A 984 15.16 8.55 38.07
C LYS A 984 16.14 8.39 39.23
N GLU A 985 15.82 7.58 40.22
CA GLU A 985 16.73 7.26 41.33
C GLU A 985 18.00 6.56 40.81
N GLU A 986 17.84 5.59 39.91
CA GLU A 986 18.95 4.91 39.22
C GLU A 986 19.81 5.89 38.41
N THR A 987 19.16 6.79 37.67
CA THR A 987 19.83 7.82 36.84
C THR A 987 20.69 8.72 37.72
N GLN A 988 20.17 9.15 38.88
CA GLN A 988 20.93 10.00 39.79
C GLN A 988 22.17 9.27 40.31
N ARG A 989 22.04 8.00 40.73
CA ARG A 989 23.19 7.19 41.18
C ARG A 989 24.25 7.06 40.08
N ILE A 990 23.84 6.75 38.85
CA ILE A 990 24.74 6.64 37.71
C ILE A 990 25.46 7.98 37.46
N ILE A 991 24.74 9.10 37.53
CA ILE A 991 25.32 10.44 37.33
C ILE A 991 26.31 10.79 38.42
N ASP A 992 26.01 10.51 39.69
CA ASP A 992 26.92 10.78 40.81
C ASP A 992 28.24 10.02 40.65
N VAL A 993 28.17 8.76 40.19
CA VAL A 993 29.36 7.97 39.89
C VAL A 993 30.08 8.47 38.63
N TYR A 994 29.34 8.79 37.57
CA TYR A 994 29.90 9.31 36.33
C TYR A 994 30.70 10.60 36.59
N ASP A 995 30.12 11.54 37.34
CA ASP A 995 30.77 12.81 37.67
C ASP A 995 32.07 12.56 38.48
N ARG A 996 32.04 11.64 39.46
CA ARG A 996 33.24 11.20 40.21
C ARG A 996 34.34 10.63 39.30
N LEU A 997 33.99 9.72 38.38
CA LEU A 997 34.94 9.08 37.48
C LEU A 997 35.54 10.06 36.46
N VAL A 998 34.78 11.05 36.01
CA VAL A 998 35.28 12.13 35.13
C VAL A 998 36.27 13.01 35.88
N GLU A 999 36.01 13.35 37.14
CA GLU A 999 36.96 14.09 37.97
C GLU A 999 38.28 13.32 38.16
N GLU A 1000 38.20 12.02 38.45
CA GLU A 1000 39.37 11.13 38.56
C GLU A 1000 40.19 11.11 37.25
N ARG A 1001 39.53 10.92 36.09
CA ARG A 1001 40.19 10.91 34.77
C ARG A 1001 40.79 12.25 34.34
N ASN A 1002 40.33 13.37 34.89
CA ASN A 1002 40.88 14.70 34.60
C ASN A 1002 42.05 15.07 35.54
N HIS A 1003 42.29 14.30 36.59
CA HIS A 1003 43.39 14.50 37.53
C HIS A 1003 44.62 13.62 37.26
N ASP A 1004 44.42 12.51 36.55
CA ASP A 1004 45.48 11.66 35.97
C ASP A 1004 45.91 12.18 34.58
#